data_AF-M0ZUZ5-F1
#
_entry.id   AF-M0ZUZ5-F1
#
_cell.length_a   1.000
_cell.length_b   1.000
_cell.length_c   1.000
_cell.angle_alpha   90.00
_cell.angle_beta   90.00
_cell.angle_gamma   90.00
#
_symmetry.space_group_name_H-M   'P 1'
#
loop_
_entity.id
_entity.type
_entity.pdbx_description
1 polymer ?
#
loop_
_entity_poly.entity_id
_entity_poly.type
_entity_poly.pdbx_seq_one_letter_code
_entity_poly.pdbx_strand_id
1 'polypeptide(L)'
;MEVIDVFVENLNVLVKINDPISWLFVPEHKEQIEQVLKELKLLRFFVCFVSNKCIEPQYRHTTFYIHALIEASHIAMVVWLHLPVVYGNQDVAPSEVSRLLSDFMELKIKSIQPVISRNNIYIDVLQALKSTIPQAQKKHAAESSTVEIPTHSLTVGLSDQMANLQEMLCLLRDNLIHLPILDLEFHLQDMDSVIIDAGLLIYSLYDIKREKEDTVLDDMNRALGFDLPRNIEPIKAMVYLIMQKAFQCNLPRIHGLGYVDFLLKNLKDFQGRYSDSLAFLKNQIQVIQTEFESLQPFLKVVVEEPHNKFKRLNEDCAIQIIRKAHEVEYVVDACINKGIPHWCLERWLQDIIEEITCIKAKIQENNTVDDTMKTVIARTSSQLARTPRMNEEIVGFEDVIENLRKKLLNGTKGQDVISIHGMPGLGKTTLANRLYSDRSVVSQFDICAQCCVSQVYSYKDLLLSLIRDAIGEDSDQHRELHDNELADKLRKTLLRRRYLILVDDVWENSVWDDLRGCFPDANNRSRIILTTRHHEVAKFASVHSDPLHLRMFDEDESWKLLEKKVFGEQSCSPLLRDVGLRIAKMCGQLPLSIVLVAGILSEMKKEVECWEQVANNLGTHIHNDSRAIVDQSYHVLPCHLKSCFLYFGAFLEDRVIDISRLIRLWISESFIKSCEGRRLEDIAEGYLENLIERNLVMVTQRADSDGKVTACRLHDVLLDFCKERAAEENFLLWIKRDQITKAVYSHKQHAHLAFTEMDNLLEWSTSGSLVGSVLFKNYDQYFADRPFFSHAFEISHILPHFKFLKVLDLEHQVVIDFIPTELPYLRYFSALIDQNSIPSSISNLWNLETLILKRRSAARYNRVLLPSTVWDMVKLRYLYIPYFSPEIKSITRELSKT
;
A
#
# COMPACT_ATOMS: atom_id res chain seq x y z
N MET A 1 -30.98 35.59 1.81
CA MET A 1 -30.83 36.76 2.71
C MET A 1 -30.94 36.34 4.16
N GLU A 2 -32.05 35.70 4.57
CA GLU A 2 -32.24 35.18 5.95
C GLU A 2 -31.05 34.33 6.43
N VAL A 3 -30.55 33.41 5.61
CA VAL A 3 -29.37 32.59 5.93
C VAL A 3 -28.09 33.42 6.20
N ILE A 4 -27.82 34.45 5.39
CA ILE A 4 -26.63 35.31 5.55
C ILE A 4 -26.77 36.20 6.80
N ASP A 5 -27.99 36.71 7.04
CA ASP A 5 -28.30 37.54 8.20
C ASP A 5 -28.14 36.75 9.50
N VAL A 6 -28.62 35.50 9.52
CA VAL A 6 -28.44 34.52 10.59
C VAL A 6 -26.95 34.26 10.84
N PHE A 7 -26.14 34.01 9.80
CA PHE A 7 -24.70 33.78 9.98
C PHE A 7 -23.95 35.01 10.50
N VAL A 8 -24.27 36.21 10.00
CA VAL A 8 -23.67 37.45 10.49
C VAL A 8 -24.03 37.70 11.95
N GLU A 9 -25.27 37.40 12.36
CA GLU A 9 -25.72 37.53 13.75
C GLU A 9 -25.04 36.49 14.66
N ASN A 10 -25.02 35.22 14.25
CA ASN A 10 -24.36 34.11 14.95
C ASN A 10 -22.87 34.39 15.21
N LEU A 11 -22.16 34.88 14.19
CA LEU A 11 -20.76 35.26 14.30
C LEU A 11 -20.50 36.46 15.20
N ASN A 12 -21.39 37.47 15.16
CA ASN A 12 -21.31 38.60 16.08
C ASN A 12 -21.53 38.17 17.54
N VAL A 13 -22.32 37.10 17.78
CA VAL A 13 -22.53 36.53 19.11
C VAL A 13 -21.27 35.77 19.56
N LEU A 14 -20.73 34.89 18.70
CA LEU A 14 -19.53 34.10 18.99
C LEU A 14 -18.31 34.96 19.36
N VAL A 15 -18.04 36.04 18.62
CA VAL A 15 -16.93 36.98 18.91
C VAL A 15 -17.09 37.69 20.26
N LYS A 16 -18.31 37.78 20.79
CA LYS A 16 -18.63 38.46 22.06
C LYS A 16 -18.60 37.52 23.26
N ILE A 17 -18.50 36.20 23.07
CA ILE A 17 -18.40 35.24 24.16
C ILE A 17 -16.99 35.33 24.76
N ASN A 18 -16.90 35.82 26.00
CA ASN A 18 -15.65 35.97 26.75
C ASN A 18 -15.60 35.09 28.02
N ASP A 19 -16.51 34.12 28.14
CA ASP A 19 -16.61 33.22 29.30
C ASP A 19 -15.86 31.90 29.03
N PRO A 20 -14.76 31.59 29.74
CA PRO A 20 -13.97 30.37 29.55
C PRO A 20 -14.74 29.07 29.81
N ILE A 21 -15.90 29.13 30.47
CA ILE A 21 -16.73 27.98 30.83
C ILE A 21 -17.82 27.72 29.78
N SER A 22 -18.03 28.68 28.87
CA SER A 22 -19.01 28.54 27.78
C SER A 22 -18.55 27.53 26.72
N TRP A 23 -19.45 26.66 26.31
CA TRP A 23 -19.22 25.65 25.25
C TRP A 23 -18.88 26.26 23.87
N LEU A 24 -18.97 27.58 23.73
CA LEU A 24 -18.77 28.33 22.49
C LEU A 24 -17.62 29.36 22.60
N PHE A 25 -16.76 29.26 23.62
CA PHE A 25 -15.67 30.22 23.87
C PHE A 25 -14.42 29.92 23.02
N VAL A 26 -14.05 30.81 22.09
CA VAL A 26 -12.96 30.59 21.12
C VAL A 26 -11.82 31.61 21.28
N PRO A 27 -10.81 31.36 22.14
CA PRO A 27 -9.79 32.36 22.45
C PRO A 27 -8.69 32.50 21.39
N GLU A 28 -8.26 31.42 20.72
CA GLU A 28 -7.09 31.43 19.81
C GLU A 28 -7.38 31.92 18.37
N HIS A 29 -8.65 31.98 17.96
CA HIS A 29 -9.04 32.24 16.57
C HIS A 29 -9.95 33.46 16.34
N LYS A 30 -10.07 34.32 17.36
CA LYS A 30 -10.98 35.48 17.36
C LYS A 30 -10.72 36.45 16.19
N GLU A 31 -9.46 36.68 15.85
CA GLU A 31 -9.06 37.60 14.77
C GLU A 31 -9.44 37.08 13.37
N GLN A 32 -9.33 35.77 13.13
CA GLN A 32 -9.77 35.16 11.87
C GLN A 32 -11.30 35.17 11.73
N ILE A 33 -12.02 34.88 12.82
CA ILE A 33 -13.50 34.95 12.88
C ILE A 33 -14.01 36.37 12.64
N GLU A 34 -13.30 37.41 13.14
CA GLU A 34 -13.63 38.82 12.89
C GLU A 34 -13.43 39.21 11.41
N GLN A 35 -12.37 38.71 10.76
CA GLN A 35 -12.12 38.94 9.33
C GLN A 35 -13.18 38.25 8.45
N VAL A 36 -13.56 37.02 8.79
CA VAL A 36 -14.65 36.27 8.16
C VAL A 36 -16.00 37.00 8.29
N LEU A 37 -16.31 37.49 9.48
CA LEU A 37 -17.51 38.28 9.76
C LEU A 37 -17.56 39.57 8.92
N LYS A 38 -16.41 40.18 8.63
CA LYS A 38 -16.31 41.38 7.78
C LYS A 38 -16.66 41.07 6.33
N GLU A 39 -16.15 39.97 5.77
CA GLU A 39 -16.47 39.54 4.40
C GLU A 39 -17.92 39.08 4.26
N LEU A 40 -18.50 38.39 5.25
CA LEU A 40 -19.93 38.05 5.26
C LEU A 40 -20.83 39.29 5.32
N LYS A 41 -20.45 40.31 6.11
CA LYS A 41 -21.16 41.58 6.12
C LYS A 41 -21.10 42.26 4.74
N LEU A 42 -19.95 42.23 4.08
CA LEU A 42 -19.80 42.76 2.71
C LEU A 42 -20.66 42.00 1.69
N LEU A 43 -20.64 40.67 1.73
CA LEU A 43 -21.49 39.81 0.89
C LEU A 43 -22.98 40.09 1.15
N ARG A 44 -23.38 40.18 2.43
CA ARG A 44 -24.73 40.57 2.85
C ARG A 44 -25.15 41.91 2.26
N PHE A 45 -24.32 42.94 2.40
CA PHE A 45 -24.59 44.27 1.86
C PHE A 45 -24.74 44.23 0.33
N PHE A 46 -23.91 43.44 -0.34
CA PHE A 46 -23.94 43.30 -1.79
C PHE A 46 -25.21 42.56 -2.27
N VAL A 47 -25.60 41.46 -1.62
CA VAL A 47 -26.85 40.74 -1.91
C VAL A 47 -28.07 41.62 -1.61
N CYS A 48 -28.07 42.39 -0.52
CA CYS A 48 -29.09 43.40 -0.22
C CYS A 48 -29.18 44.46 -1.33
N PHE A 49 -28.03 44.99 -1.78
CA PHE A 49 -27.97 45.99 -2.84
C PHE A 49 -28.57 45.47 -4.15
N VAL A 50 -28.24 44.25 -4.56
CA VAL A 50 -28.78 43.61 -5.77
C VAL A 50 -30.28 43.33 -5.62
N SER A 51 -30.72 42.80 -4.48
CA SER A 51 -32.13 42.46 -4.21
C SER A 51 -33.06 43.67 -4.15
N ASN A 52 -32.58 44.79 -3.62
CA ASN A 52 -33.36 46.03 -3.55
C ASN A 52 -33.47 46.76 -4.89
N LYS A 53 -32.67 46.38 -5.89
CA LYS A 53 -32.59 47.05 -7.19
C LYS A 53 -33.10 46.21 -8.37
N CYS A 54 -33.26 44.91 -8.21
CA CYS A 54 -33.83 44.01 -9.22
C CYS A 54 -35.26 43.59 -8.84
N ILE A 55 -36.25 43.83 -9.70
CA ILE A 55 -37.68 43.60 -9.39
C ILE A 55 -38.18 42.23 -9.90
N GLU A 56 -37.44 41.55 -10.81
CA GLU A 56 -37.79 40.21 -11.31
C GLU A 56 -36.57 39.27 -11.41
N PRO A 57 -36.70 37.99 -11.00
CA PRO A 57 -35.61 37.01 -11.06
C PRO A 57 -35.43 36.47 -12.48
N GLN A 58 -34.45 37.00 -13.22
CA GLN A 58 -33.92 36.33 -14.42
C GLN A 58 -32.99 35.18 -14.02
N TYR A 59 -32.85 34.17 -14.89
CA TYR A 59 -32.00 32.97 -14.69
C TYR A 59 -30.57 33.26 -14.16
N ARG A 60 -29.97 34.38 -14.60
CA ARG A 60 -28.63 34.82 -14.16
C ARG A 60 -28.59 35.34 -12.73
N HIS A 61 -29.68 35.93 -12.23
CA HIS A 61 -29.80 36.38 -10.83
C HIS A 61 -29.96 35.18 -9.89
N THR A 62 -30.71 34.15 -10.29
CA THR A 62 -30.82 32.90 -9.53
C THR A 62 -29.46 32.23 -9.35
N THR A 63 -28.63 32.25 -10.41
CA THR A 63 -27.24 31.74 -10.35
C THR A 63 -26.37 32.54 -9.37
N PHE A 64 -26.52 33.88 -9.32
CA PHE A 64 -25.85 34.74 -8.36
C PHE A 64 -26.29 34.50 -6.91
N TYR A 65 -27.60 34.34 -6.65
CA TYR A 65 -28.10 34.06 -5.30
C TYR A 65 -27.70 32.67 -4.80
N ILE A 66 -27.66 31.67 -5.68
CA ILE A 66 -27.14 30.33 -5.38
C ILE A 66 -25.64 30.43 -5.04
N HIS A 67 -24.85 31.15 -5.83
CA HIS A 67 -23.43 31.36 -5.54
C HIS A 67 -23.19 32.08 -4.20
N ALA A 68 -23.97 33.13 -3.91
CA ALA A 68 -23.89 33.84 -2.63
C ALA A 68 -24.30 32.97 -1.43
N LEU A 69 -25.23 32.04 -1.61
CA LEU A 69 -25.61 31.07 -0.59
C LEU A 69 -24.49 30.04 -0.35
N ILE A 70 -23.86 29.56 -1.42
CA ILE A 70 -22.70 28.64 -1.36
C ILE A 70 -21.53 29.32 -0.63
N GLU A 71 -21.17 30.55 -1.02
CA GLU A 71 -20.11 31.32 -0.36
C GLU A 71 -20.42 31.57 1.12
N ALA A 72 -21.66 31.94 1.47
CA ALA A 72 -22.04 32.13 2.86
C ALA A 72 -21.99 30.82 3.68
N SER A 73 -22.30 29.69 3.07
CA SER A 73 -22.25 28.36 3.70
C SER A 73 -20.81 27.89 3.88
N HIS A 74 -19.92 28.10 2.90
CA HIS A 74 -18.49 27.86 3.04
C HIS A 74 -17.87 28.70 4.16
N ILE A 75 -18.31 29.94 4.30
CA ILE A 75 -17.81 30.82 5.35
C ILE A 75 -18.34 30.39 6.74
N ALA A 76 -19.58 29.92 6.83
CA ALA A 76 -20.11 29.33 8.07
C ALA A 76 -19.38 28.03 8.47
N MET A 77 -18.99 27.20 7.49
CA MET A 77 -18.16 26.00 7.69
C MET A 77 -16.80 26.33 8.33
N VAL A 78 -16.11 27.37 7.84
CA VAL A 78 -14.82 27.82 8.42
C VAL A 78 -14.97 28.17 9.90
N VAL A 79 -16.07 28.83 10.26
CA VAL A 79 -16.34 29.29 11.62
C VAL A 79 -16.67 28.13 12.54
N TRP A 80 -17.44 27.17 12.04
CA TRP A 80 -17.78 25.94 12.76
C TRP A 80 -16.55 25.07 13.03
N LEU A 81 -15.63 24.94 12.06
CA LEU A 81 -14.36 24.19 12.22
C LEU A 81 -13.42 24.80 13.27
N HIS A 82 -13.59 26.08 13.63
CA HIS A 82 -12.79 26.79 14.64
C HIS A 82 -13.42 26.83 16.05
N LEU A 83 -14.58 26.21 16.29
CA LEU A 83 -15.17 26.09 17.63
C LEU A 83 -14.44 25.02 18.48
N PRO A 84 -14.06 25.31 19.74
CA PRO A 84 -13.38 24.34 20.59
C PRO A 84 -14.32 23.23 21.07
N VAL A 85 -13.75 22.03 21.22
CA VAL A 85 -14.44 20.87 21.79
C VAL A 85 -13.92 20.64 23.20
N VAL A 86 -14.83 20.65 24.17
CA VAL A 86 -14.52 20.25 25.55
C VAL A 86 -14.75 18.75 25.67
N TYR A 87 -13.70 17.94 25.51
CA TYR A 87 -13.62 16.60 26.08
C TYR A 87 -12.16 16.26 26.47
N GLY A 88 -12.01 15.56 27.59
CA GLY A 88 -10.75 15.38 28.30
C GLY A 88 -9.64 14.70 27.52
N ASN A 89 -8.42 15.20 27.76
CA ASN A 89 -7.11 14.59 27.53
C ASN A 89 -6.93 13.80 26.22
N GLN A 90 -6.99 14.49 25.08
CA GLN A 90 -6.12 14.17 23.94
C GLN A 90 -5.60 15.49 23.35
N ASP A 91 -4.31 15.75 23.56
CA ASP A 91 -3.59 16.86 22.93
C ASP A 91 -3.34 16.53 21.45
N VAL A 92 -4.22 16.99 20.56
CA VAL A 92 -3.88 17.16 19.15
C VAL A 92 -3.27 18.55 19.01
N ALA A 93 -2.04 18.65 18.51
CA ALA A 93 -1.32 19.92 18.38
C ALA A 93 -2.13 20.94 17.54
N PRO A 94 -2.58 22.07 18.12
CA PRO A 94 -3.44 23.05 17.43
C PRO A 94 -2.80 23.71 16.19
N SER A 95 -1.47 23.65 16.07
CA SER A 95 -0.69 24.38 15.06
C SER A 95 -0.75 23.79 13.64
N GLU A 96 -0.85 22.46 13.50
CA GLU A 96 -0.90 21.80 12.17
C GLU A 96 -2.30 21.89 11.54
N VAL A 97 -3.34 21.71 12.36
CA VAL A 97 -4.75 21.91 11.98
C VAL A 97 -4.98 23.37 11.53
N SER A 98 -4.41 24.33 12.26
CA SER A 98 -4.50 25.75 11.92
C SER A 98 -3.79 26.11 10.61
N ARG A 99 -2.74 25.38 10.21
CA ARG A 99 -2.00 25.66 8.97
C ARG A 99 -2.72 25.09 7.74
N LEU A 100 -3.23 23.85 7.81
CA LEU A 100 -4.04 23.25 6.74
C LEU A 100 -5.36 24.02 6.52
N LEU A 101 -6.01 24.44 7.60
CA LEU A 101 -7.19 25.30 7.53
C LEU A 101 -6.84 26.69 6.97
N SER A 102 -5.69 27.25 7.33
CA SER A 102 -5.23 28.54 6.77
C SER A 102 -4.87 28.44 5.28
N ASP A 103 -4.25 27.34 4.83
CA ASP A 103 -3.93 27.09 3.42
C ASP A 103 -5.22 26.83 2.60
N PHE A 104 -6.21 26.13 3.18
CA PHE A 104 -7.56 25.97 2.62
C PHE A 104 -8.31 27.31 2.57
N MET A 105 -8.21 28.14 3.61
CA MET A 105 -8.71 29.51 3.63
C MET A 105 -8.04 30.35 2.55
N GLU A 106 -6.73 30.25 2.35
CA GLU A 106 -6.07 30.96 1.25
C GLU A 106 -6.52 30.46 -0.13
N LEU A 107 -6.79 29.17 -0.31
CA LEU A 107 -7.24 28.59 -1.59
C LEU A 107 -8.67 28.99 -1.97
N LYS A 108 -9.61 29.00 -0.99
CA LYS A 108 -11.03 29.30 -1.21
C LYS A 108 -11.40 30.76 -0.99
N ILE A 109 -10.81 31.46 -0.01
CA ILE A 109 -11.05 32.91 0.18
C ILE A 109 -10.34 33.74 -0.90
N LYS A 110 -9.19 33.28 -1.45
CA LYS A 110 -8.62 33.86 -2.69
C LYS A 110 -9.38 33.44 -3.95
N SER A 111 -10.42 32.60 -3.87
CA SER A 111 -11.35 32.31 -4.98
C SER A 111 -12.35 33.46 -5.24
N ILE A 112 -11.98 34.69 -4.90
CA ILE A 112 -12.18 35.80 -5.85
C ILE A 112 -11.07 35.73 -6.91
N GLN A 113 -10.88 34.55 -7.55
CA GLN A 113 -9.93 34.45 -8.65
C GLN A 113 -10.47 35.28 -9.83
N PRO A 114 -9.60 36.03 -10.54
CA PRO A 114 -9.97 36.83 -11.71
C PRO A 114 -10.56 36.02 -12.88
N VAL A 115 -10.66 34.70 -12.76
CA VAL A 115 -11.36 33.83 -13.71
C VAL A 115 -12.89 33.91 -13.55
N ILE A 116 -13.42 34.16 -12.34
CA ILE A 116 -14.86 34.46 -12.15
C ILE A 116 -15.18 35.89 -12.59
N SER A 117 -14.20 36.81 -12.53
CA SER A 117 -14.34 38.13 -13.19
C SER A 117 -14.42 38.02 -14.71
N ARG A 118 -13.92 36.92 -15.30
CA ARG A 118 -14.03 36.61 -16.73
C ARG A 118 -15.39 36.04 -17.14
N ASN A 119 -16.14 35.44 -16.20
CA ASN A 119 -17.54 35.04 -16.41
C ASN A 119 -18.53 36.17 -16.09
N ASN A 120 -18.04 37.39 -15.89
CA ASN A 120 -18.82 38.61 -15.75
C ASN A 120 -19.99 38.56 -14.73
N ILE A 121 -20.22 37.55 -13.88
CA ILE A 121 -21.50 37.46 -13.12
C ILE A 121 -21.79 38.73 -12.29
N TYR A 122 -20.79 39.25 -11.57
CA TYR A 122 -20.92 40.50 -10.80
C TYR A 122 -21.00 41.75 -11.69
N ILE A 123 -20.24 41.78 -12.80
CA ILE A 123 -20.22 42.90 -13.76
C ILE A 123 -21.49 42.93 -14.61
N ASP A 124 -22.03 41.78 -15.00
CA ASP A 124 -23.27 41.54 -15.75
C ASP A 124 -24.48 41.83 -14.89
N VAL A 125 -24.48 41.45 -13.60
CA VAL A 125 -25.52 41.88 -12.65
C VAL A 125 -25.50 43.41 -12.49
N LEU A 126 -24.31 44.02 -12.36
CA LEU A 126 -24.15 45.48 -12.30
C LEU A 126 -24.47 46.19 -13.64
N GLN A 127 -24.28 45.55 -14.78
CA GLN A 127 -24.63 46.07 -16.11
C GLN A 127 -26.14 45.91 -16.42
N ALA A 128 -26.76 44.80 -16.01
CA ALA A 128 -28.21 44.57 -16.08
C ALA A 128 -28.98 45.53 -15.16
N LEU A 129 -28.39 45.89 -14.02
CA LEU A 129 -28.90 46.94 -13.11
C LEU A 129 -28.93 48.34 -13.75
N LYS A 130 -28.15 48.59 -14.82
CA LYS A 130 -28.11 49.88 -15.52
C LYS A 130 -29.25 50.08 -16.53
N SER A 131 -29.98 49.03 -16.91
CA SER A 131 -30.95 49.07 -18.02
C SER A 131 -32.43 49.06 -17.62
N THR A 132 -32.78 49.07 -16.32
CA THR A 132 -34.18 48.84 -15.92
C THR A 132 -34.60 49.66 -14.69
N ILE A 133 -35.35 50.75 -14.94
CA ILE A 133 -36.23 51.49 -14.01
C ILE A 133 -37.39 52.00 -14.91
N PRO A 134 -38.71 51.84 -14.62
CA PRO A 134 -39.41 52.31 -13.40
C PRO A 134 -40.67 51.56 -12.85
N GLN A 135 -40.94 51.84 -11.54
CA GLN A 135 -42.21 52.12 -10.78
C GLN A 135 -43.41 51.13 -10.60
N ALA A 136 -43.71 50.86 -9.29
CA ALA A 136 -44.97 51.11 -8.53
C ALA A 136 -45.84 49.94 -7.90
N GLN A 137 -46.02 50.05 -6.56
CA GLN A 137 -47.24 49.87 -5.68
C GLN A 137 -47.82 48.51 -5.17
N LYS A 138 -47.72 48.33 -3.82
CA LYS A 138 -48.73 48.04 -2.73
C LYS A 138 -49.59 46.72 -2.60
N LYS A 139 -49.53 46.15 -1.36
CA LYS A 139 -50.61 45.77 -0.36
C LYS A 139 -50.93 44.28 0.02
N HIS A 140 -50.79 44.01 1.34
CA HIS A 140 -51.66 43.31 2.35
C HIS A 140 -52.07 41.80 2.35
N ALA A 141 -51.75 41.13 3.49
CA ALA A 141 -52.62 40.55 4.56
C ALA A 141 -53.08 39.06 4.60
N ALA A 142 -52.74 38.42 5.75
CA ALA A 142 -53.59 37.76 6.78
C ALA A 142 -54.05 36.26 6.74
N GLU A 143 -54.06 35.69 7.97
CA GLU A 143 -54.89 34.60 8.57
C GLU A 143 -54.58 33.12 8.25
N SER A 144 -54.83 32.10 9.09
CA SER A 144 -54.96 31.89 10.55
C SER A 144 -55.26 30.38 10.80
N SER A 145 -55.14 29.95 12.06
CA SER A 145 -55.92 28.87 12.74
C SER A 145 -55.32 27.46 12.97
N THR A 146 -55.65 27.01 14.18
CA THR A 146 -55.14 25.96 15.08
C THR A 146 -56.02 24.69 15.11
N VAL A 147 -55.47 23.52 15.47
CA VAL A 147 -56.20 22.42 16.16
C VAL A 147 -55.24 21.59 17.06
N GLU A 148 -55.68 21.33 18.31
CA GLU A 148 -55.00 20.53 19.37
C GLU A 148 -55.42 19.03 19.41
N ILE A 149 -54.83 18.25 20.33
CA ILE A 149 -55.26 16.99 21.05
C ILE A 149 -54.15 15.89 21.00
N PRO A 150 -53.89 15.08 22.06
CA PRO A 150 -53.21 15.36 23.32
C PRO A 150 -51.93 14.49 23.52
N THR A 151 -51.18 14.77 24.57
CA THR A 151 -49.89 14.17 24.96
C THR A 151 -50.06 12.89 25.80
N HIS A 152 -49.14 11.94 25.65
CA HIS A 152 -48.72 11.09 26.77
C HIS A 152 -47.22 10.78 26.70
N SER A 153 -46.53 11.30 27.72
CA SER A 153 -45.21 10.95 28.26
C SER A 153 -44.00 11.01 27.32
N LEU A 154 -42.97 11.78 27.71
CA LEU A 154 -41.53 11.42 27.73
C LEU A 154 -40.67 12.66 28.00
N THR A 155 -40.31 12.89 29.26
CA THR A 155 -39.45 14.00 29.73
C THR A 155 -37.94 13.68 29.65
N VAL A 156 -37.50 12.76 28.78
CA VAL A 156 -36.09 12.27 28.74
C VAL A 156 -35.34 12.59 27.43
N GLY A 157 -35.96 13.21 26.41
CA GLY A 157 -35.37 13.18 25.05
C GLY A 157 -34.33 14.26 24.65
N LEU A 158 -34.32 15.48 25.20
CA LEU A 158 -33.59 16.59 24.57
C LEU A 158 -32.08 16.56 24.79
N SER A 159 -31.62 16.22 26.02
CA SER A 159 -30.19 16.18 26.36
C SER A 159 -29.45 15.09 25.59
N ASP A 160 -30.05 13.90 25.47
CA ASP A 160 -29.46 12.76 24.76
C ASP A 160 -29.41 13.00 23.24
N GLN A 161 -30.43 13.67 22.68
CA GLN A 161 -30.45 14.03 21.25
C GLN A 161 -29.41 15.12 20.91
N MET A 162 -29.18 16.09 21.80
CA MET A 162 -28.13 17.10 21.65
C MET A 162 -26.72 16.52 21.81
N ALA A 163 -26.52 15.61 22.77
CA ALA A 163 -25.27 14.89 22.92
C ALA A 163 -24.95 14.05 21.66
N ASN A 164 -25.96 13.36 21.10
CA ASN A 164 -25.82 12.62 19.85
C ASN A 164 -25.44 13.56 18.68
N LEU A 165 -26.06 14.74 18.56
CA LEU A 165 -25.72 15.71 17.51
C LEU A 165 -24.28 16.23 17.63
N GLN A 166 -23.84 16.51 18.85
CA GLN A 166 -22.47 16.94 19.11
C GLN A 166 -21.46 15.82 18.84
N GLU A 167 -21.77 14.58 19.20
CA GLU A 167 -20.94 13.40 18.92
C GLU A 167 -20.81 13.17 17.40
N MET A 168 -21.91 13.27 16.65
CA MET A 168 -21.91 13.16 15.17
C MET A 168 -21.04 14.22 14.50
N LEU A 169 -21.11 15.45 15.00
CA LEU A 169 -20.38 16.59 14.46
C LEU A 169 -18.88 16.52 14.78
N CYS A 170 -18.50 16.04 15.96
CA CYS A 170 -17.10 15.75 16.30
C CYS A 170 -16.55 14.61 15.44
N LEU A 171 -17.31 13.53 15.29
CA LEU A 171 -16.96 12.39 14.45
C LEU A 171 -16.72 12.80 12.99
N LEU A 172 -17.60 13.64 12.44
CA LEU A 172 -17.43 14.18 11.09
C LEU A 172 -16.12 14.98 11.00
N ARG A 173 -15.86 15.89 11.94
CA ARG A 173 -14.64 16.70 11.96
C ARG A 173 -13.37 15.86 12.01
N ASP A 174 -13.33 14.85 12.88
CA ASP A 174 -12.14 14.02 13.06
C ASP A 174 -11.83 13.19 11.81
N ASN A 175 -12.85 12.78 11.05
CA ASN A 175 -12.67 12.09 9.76
C ASN A 175 -12.29 13.05 8.61
N LEU A 176 -12.71 14.31 8.66
CA LEU A 176 -12.38 15.32 7.64
C LEU A 176 -10.93 15.80 7.69
N ILE A 177 -10.32 15.85 8.88
CA ILE A 177 -8.92 16.26 9.06
C ILE A 177 -7.94 15.31 8.34
N HIS A 178 -8.32 14.06 8.13
CA HIS A 178 -7.48 13.03 7.52
C HIS A 178 -7.75 12.80 6.02
N LEU A 179 -8.70 13.53 5.41
CA LEU A 179 -9.03 13.39 3.99
C LEU A 179 -8.09 14.23 3.10
N PRO A 180 -7.56 13.68 1.99
CA PRO A 180 -6.82 14.45 0.99
C PRO A 180 -7.65 15.62 0.47
N ILE A 181 -7.04 16.79 0.22
CA ILE A 181 -7.73 17.98 -0.33
C ILE A 181 -8.51 17.69 -1.63
N LEU A 182 -7.98 16.79 -2.49
CA LEU A 182 -8.65 16.34 -3.72
C LEU A 182 -9.89 15.47 -3.48
N ASP A 183 -9.87 14.64 -2.43
CA ASP A 183 -11.02 13.81 -2.06
C ASP A 183 -12.06 14.63 -1.30
N LEU A 184 -11.60 15.64 -0.53
CA LEU A 184 -12.45 16.64 0.08
C LEU A 184 -13.32 17.32 -0.99
N GLU A 185 -12.76 17.67 -2.15
CA GLU A 185 -13.48 18.31 -3.27
C GLU A 185 -14.65 17.48 -3.80
N PHE A 186 -14.53 16.13 -3.78
CA PHE A 186 -15.62 15.21 -4.14
C PHE A 186 -16.69 15.09 -3.04
N HIS A 187 -16.30 15.26 -1.77
CA HIS A 187 -17.18 15.18 -0.61
C HIS A 187 -17.87 16.51 -0.25
N LEU A 188 -17.45 17.63 -0.84
CA LEU A 188 -17.94 18.98 -0.51
C LEU A 188 -19.46 19.17 -0.74
N GLN A 189 -20.04 18.64 -1.82
CA GLN A 189 -21.49 18.78 -2.07
C GLN A 189 -22.35 18.06 -1.03
N ASP A 190 -21.92 16.85 -0.63
CA ASP A 190 -22.59 16.06 0.42
C ASP A 190 -22.42 16.77 1.79
N MET A 191 -21.27 17.41 2.03
CA MET A 191 -20.99 18.15 3.27
C MET A 191 -21.74 19.48 3.40
N ASP A 192 -21.90 20.23 2.31
CA ASP A 192 -22.64 21.50 2.33
C ASP A 192 -24.07 21.29 2.85
N SER A 193 -24.72 20.20 2.45
CA SER A 193 -26.07 19.84 2.95
C SER A 193 -26.05 19.50 4.45
N VAL A 194 -25.14 18.64 4.90
CA VAL A 194 -25.02 18.24 6.31
C VAL A 194 -24.81 19.43 7.22
N ILE A 195 -23.95 20.36 6.82
CA ILE A 195 -23.58 21.53 7.61
C ILE A 195 -24.73 22.53 7.68
N ILE A 196 -25.44 22.74 6.57
CA ILE A 196 -26.63 23.60 6.53
C ILE A 196 -27.72 22.99 7.42
N ASP A 197 -28.00 21.69 7.27
CA ASP A 197 -29.06 21.00 8.00
C ASP A 197 -28.75 20.92 9.51
N ALA A 198 -27.51 20.57 9.89
CA ALA A 198 -27.07 20.55 11.29
C ALA A 198 -27.02 21.95 11.90
N GLY A 199 -26.58 22.95 11.14
CA GLY A 199 -26.54 24.35 11.57
C GLY A 199 -27.94 24.93 11.82
N LEU A 200 -28.90 24.65 10.92
CA LEU A 200 -30.31 25.02 11.09
C LEU A 200 -30.93 24.31 12.29
N LEU A 201 -30.59 23.03 12.52
CA LEU A 201 -31.06 22.24 13.66
C LEU A 201 -30.56 22.79 15.00
N ILE A 202 -29.26 23.07 15.12
CA ILE A 202 -28.64 23.64 16.33
C ILE A 202 -29.25 25.01 16.66
N TYR A 203 -29.45 25.85 15.64
CA TYR A 203 -30.04 27.18 15.84
C TYR A 203 -31.50 27.10 16.29
N SER A 204 -32.30 26.23 15.67
CA SER A 204 -33.69 25.99 16.07
C SER A 204 -33.78 25.57 17.54
N LEU A 205 -32.83 24.76 18.03
CA LEU A 205 -32.72 24.37 19.44
C LEU A 205 -32.26 25.50 20.37
N TYR A 206 -31.40 26.41 19.90
CA TYR A 206 -30.89 27.54 20.68
C TYR A 206 -31.91 28.67 20.85
N ASP A 207 -32.69 28.98 19.81
CA ASP A 207 -33.75 29.99 19.85
C ASP A 207 -34.87 29.58 20.83
N ILE A 208 -35.17 28.27 20.90
CA ILE A 208 -36.12 27.68 21.86
C ILE A 208 -35.66 27.83 23.32
N LYS A 209 -34.35 27.71 23.58
CA LYS A 209 -33.78 27.80 24.94
C LYS A 209 -33.85 29.22 25.52
N ARG A 210 -34.02 30.25 24.67
CA ARG A 210 -34.27 31.63 25.12
C ARG A 210 -35.71 31.90 25.53
N GLU A 211 -36.69 31.14 25.01
CA GLU A 211 -38.09 31.48 25.21
C GLU A 211 -38.79 30.70 26.32
N LYS A 212 -38.42 29.45 26.65
CA LYS A 212 -39.06 28.69 27.76
C LYS A 212 -38.12 27.65 28.39
N GLU A 213 -37.77 27.85 29.66
CA GLU A 213 -36.94 26.92 30.45
C GLU A 213 -37.69 25.64 30.91
N ASP A 214 -39.03 25.60 30.88
CA ASP A 214 -39.83 24.50 31.50
C ASP A 214 -40.91 23.89 30.57
N THR A 215 -40.58 23.44 29.36
CA THR A 215 -41.57 22.78 28.47
C THR A 215 -41.15 21.37 28.01
N VAL A 216 -42.13 20.46 27.91
CA VAL A 216 -41.94 19.05 27.54
C VAL A 216 -41.80 18.91 26.02
N LEU A 217 -40.90 18.02 25.55
CA LEU A 217 -40.52 17.80 24.15
C LEU A 217 -41.70 17.58 23.18
N ASP A 218 -42.79 16.94 23.64
CA ASP A 218 -43.96 16.65 22.81
C ASP A 218 -44.83 17.91 22.54
N ASP A 219 -44.82 18.86 23.48
CA ASP A 219 -45.46 20.18 23.30
C ASP A 219 -44.60 21.10 22.41
N MET A 220 -43.27 20.94 22.44
CA MET A 220 -42.32 21.65 21.57
C MET A 220 -42.42 21.22 20.09
N ASN A 221 -42.52 19.91 19.84
CA ASN A 221 -42.69 19.37 18.48
C ASN A 221 -44.04 19.78 17.86
N ARG A 222 -45.11 19.89 18.65
CA ARG A 222 -46.45 20.33 18.18
C ARG A 222 -46.57 21.84 17.97
N ALA A 223 -45.93 22.66 18.80
CA ALA A 223 -46.03 24.12 18.71
C ALA A 223 -45.30 24.71 17.49
N LEU A 224 -44.26 24.03 16.99
CA LEU A 224 -43.40 24.49 15.87
C LEU A 224 -43.48 23.60 14.62
N GLY A 225 -44.18 22.47 14.67
CA GLY A 225 -44.21 21.48 13.56
C GLY A 225 -42.84 20.84 13.28
N PHE A 226 -41.91 20.90 14.23
CA PHE A 226 -40.55 20.39 14.13
C PHE A 226 -40.49 18.96 14.66
N ASP A 227 -40.13 17.99 13.83
CA ASP A 227 -39.88 16.60 14.24
C ASP A 227 -38.36 16.38 14.32
N LEU A 228 -37.79 16.66 15.49
CA LEU A 228 -36.35 16.63 15.74
C LEU A 228 -35.72 15.25 15.38
N PRO A 229 -36.31 14.10 15.75
CA PRO A 229 -35.87 12.79 15.26
C PRO A 229 -35.86 12.68 13.73
N ARG A 230 -36.90 13.16 13.03
CA ARG A 230 -36.93 13.12 11.56
C ARG A 230 -35.89 14.01 10.89
N ASN A 231 -35.46 15.08 11.54
CA ASN A 231 -34.43 15.98 10.99
C ASN A 231 -32.99 15.48 11.28
N ILE A 232 -32.81 14.66 12.31
CA ILE A 232 -31.50 14.08 12.69
C ILE A 232 -31.13 12.87 11.82
N GLU A 233 -32.11 12.05 11.40
CA GLU A 233 -31.84 10.83 10.60
C GLU A 233 -31.18 11.11 9.22
N PRO A 234 -31.57 12.15 8.45
CA PRO A 234 -30.87 12.53 7.22
C PRO A 234 -29.40 12.90 7.46
N ILE A 235 -29.12 13.63 8.56
CA ILE A 235 -27.78 14.03 8.96
C ILE A 235 -26.94 12.78 9.32
N LYS A 236 -27.50 11.85 10.10
CA LYS A 236 -26.86 10.55 10.40
C LYS A 236 -26.49 9.79 9.14
N ALA A 237 -27.43 9.67 8.20
CA ALA A 237 -27.21 8.96 6.96
C ALA A 237 -26.07 9.58 6.13
N MET A 238 -26.02 10.91 6.05
CA MET A 238 -24.96 11.60 5.32
C MET A 238 -23.59 11.50 6.01
N VAL A 239 -23.51 11.70 7.33
CA VAL A 239 -22.26 11.56 8.10
C VAL A 239 -21.70 10.15 7.95
N TYR A 240 -22.56 9.14 8.08
CA TYR A 240 -22.21 7.74 7.85
C TYR A 240 -21.64 7.52 6.44
N LEU A 241 -22.31 8.02 5.39
CA LEU A 241 -21.85 7.86 4.01
C LEU A 241 -20.47 8.51 3.77
N ILE A 242 -20.21 9.67 4.37
CA ILE A 242 -18.91 10.35 4.28
C ILE A 242 -17.83 9.50 4.93
N MET A 243 -18.06 8.99 6.14
CA MET A 243 -17.10 8.12 6.84
C MET A 243 -16.81 6.84 6.06
N GLN A 244 -17.87 6.18 5.57
CA GLN A 244 -17.75 4.95 4.81
C GLN A 244 -16.94 5.18 3.53
N LYS A 245 -17.24 6.24 2.76
CA LYS A 245 -16.50 6.59 1.54
C LYS A 245 -15.03 6.93 1.87
N ALA A 246 -14.79 7.73 2.90
CA ALA A 246 -13.43 8.10 3.33
C ALA A 246 -12.57 6.87 3.66
N PHE A 247 -13.15 5.90 4.38
CA PHE A 247 -12.48 4.64 4.65
C PHE A 247 -12.24 3.83 3.36
N GLN A 248 -13.26 3.70 2.50
CA GLN A 248 -13.17 2.92 1.26
C GLN A 248 -12.16 3.47 0.25
N CYS A 249 -11.91 4.79 0.24
CA CYS A 249 -10.89 5.44 -0.58
C CYS A 249 -9.45 5.12 -0.14
N ASN A 250 -9.27 4.79 1.14
CA ASN A 250 -7.98 4.43 1.75
C ASN A 250 -7.65 2.93 1.66
N LEU A 251 -8.59 2.09 1.25
CA LEU A 251 -8.32 0.67 1.02
C LEU A 251 -7.41 0.48 -0.21
N PRO A 252 -6.47 -0.47 -0.18
CA PRO A 252 -5.72 -0.83 -1.37
C PRO A 252 -6.70 -1.37 -2.43
N ARG A 253 -6.42 -1.15 -3.70
CA ARG A 253 -7.28 -1.64 -4.79
C ARG A 253 -7.10 -3.14 -5.06
N ILE A 254 -6.02 -3.70 -4.53
CA ILE A 254 -5.62 -5.09 -4.72
C ILE A 254 -5.37 -5.71 -3.35
N HIS A 255 -5.93 -6.90 -3.14
CA HIS A 255 -5.88 -7.60 -1.86
C HIS A 255 -5.61 -9.10 -2.03
N GLY A 256 -5.14 -9.71 -0.95
CA GLY A 256 -4.98 -11.16 -0.83
C GLY A 256 -6.31 -11.90 -0.73
N LEU A 257 -6.50 -12.94 -1.55
CA LEU A 257 -7.71 -13.78 -1.46
C LEU A 257 -7.84 -14.53 -0.12
N GLY A 258 -6.74 -14.72 0.60
CA GLY A 258 -6.73 -15.36 1.92
C GLY A 258 -7.27 -14.47 3.04
N TYR A 259 -7.57 -13.20 2.77
CA TYR A 259 -7.96 -12.24 3.80
C TYR A 259 -9.30 -12.58 4.46
N VAL A 260 -10.27 -13.13 3.71
CA VAL A 260 -11.56 -13.57 4.28
C VAL A 260 -11.35 -14.73 5.28
N ASP A 261 -10.41 -15.65 5.00
CA ASP A 261 -10.10 -16.76 5.91
C ASP A 261 -9.50 -16.28 7.21
N PHE A 262 -8.63 -15.27 7.10
CA PHE A 262 -8.03 -14.60 8.24
C PHE A 262 -9.11 -13.90 9.07
N LEU A 263 -9.95 -13.07 8.44
CA LEU A 263 -11.02 -12.36 9.13
C LEU A 263 -11.96 -13.33 9.86
N LEU A 264 -12.43 -14.39 9.20
CA LEU A 264 -13.34 -15.37 9.82
C LEU A 264 -12.75 -16.01 11.09
N LYS A 265 -11.45 -16.34 11.06
CA LYS A 265 -10.74 -16.85 12.25
C LYS A 265 -10.63 -15.77 13.33
N ASN A 266 -10.27 -14.55 12.91
CA ASN A 266 -10.03 -13.43 13.81
C ASN A 266 -11.32 -12.99 14.54
N LEU A 267 -12.45 -12.94 13.82
CA LEU A 267 -13.77 -12.60 14.38
C LEU A 267 -14.18 -13.54 15.51
N LYS A 268 -13.92 -14.85 15.37
CA LYS A 268 -14.24 -15.84 16.41
C LYS A 268 -13.44 -15.56 17.69
N ASP A 269 -12.16 -15.21 17.55
CA ASP A 269 -11.30 -14.86 18.69
C ASP A 269 -11.70 -13.52 19.32
N PHE A 270 -12.04 -12.51 18.51
CA PHE A 270 -12.52 -11.22 18.99
C PHE A 270 -13.84 -11.35 19.77
N GLN A 271 -14.80 -12.13 19.27
CA GLN A 271 -16.06 -12.42 19.98
C GLN A 271 -15.84 -13.09 21.33
N GLY A 272 -14.81 -13.95 21.44
CA GLY A 272 -14.45 -14.59 22.71
C GLY A 272 -13.78 -13.64 23.71
N ARG A 273 -12.92 -12.73 23.23
CA ARG A 273 -12.12 -11.83 24.09
C ARG A 273 -12.85 -10.53 24.47
N TYR A 274 -13.72 -10.04 23.60
CA TYR A 274 -14.40 -8.75 23.73
C TYR A 274 -15.92 -8.93 23.67
N SER A 275 -16.44 -9.97 24.33
CA SER A 275 -17.86 -10.32 24.32
C SER A 275 -18.76 -9.15 24.72
N ASP A 276 -18.32 -8.36 25.70
CA ASP A 276 -19.09 -7.24 26.26
C ASP A 276 -19.15 -6.06 25.28
N SER A 277 -18.00 -5.71 24.67
CA SER A 277 -17.94 -4.64 23.67
C SER A 277 -18.70 -4.97 22.40
N LEU A 278 -18.69 -6.24 21.97
CA LEU A 278 -19.34 -6.71 20.74
C LEU A 278 -20.79 -7.17 20.94
N ALA A 279 -21.33 -7.12 22.17
CA ALA A 279 -22.63 -7.69 22.51
C ALA A 279 -23.78 -7.11 21.67
N PHE A 280 -23.78 -5.81 21.41
CA PHE A 280 -24.84 -5.13 20.66
C PHE A 280 -24.82 -5.45 19.15
N LEU A 281 -23.66 -5.78 18.58
CA LEU A 281 -23.49 -6.16 17.16
C LEU A 281 -23.46 -7.66 16.92
N LYS A 282 -23.67 -8.47 17.97
CA LYS A 282 -23.48 -9.92 17.92
C LYS A 282 -24.27 -10.58 16.78
N ASN A 283 -25.51 -10.15 16.57
CA ASN A 283 -26.37 -10.69 15.52
C ASN A 283 -25.84 -10.35 14.13
N GLN A 284 -25.48 -9.08 13.89
CA GLN A 284 -24.94 -8.62 12.61
C GLN A 284 -23.63 -9.33 12.28
N ILE A 285 -22.70 -9.44 13.25
CA ILE A 285 -21.43 -10.15 13.06
C ILE A 285 -21.68 -11.63 12.73
N GLN A 286 -22.65 -12.28 13.37
CA GLN A 286 -22.98 -13.68 13.09
C GLN A 286 -23.57 -13.88 11.68
N VAL A 287 -24.39 -12.94 11.20
CA VAL A 287 -24.89 -12.94 9.81
C VAL A 287 -23.73 -12.79 8.84
N ILE A 288 -22.84 -11.82 9.06
CA ILE A 288 -21.65 -11.59 8.21
C ILE A 288 -20.74 -12.82 8.18
N GLN A 289 -20.50 -13.47 9.33
CA GLN A 289 -19.74 -14.72 9.40
C GLN A 289 -20.38 -15.80 8.53
N THR A 290 -21.70 -15.98 8.64
CA THR A 290 -22.44 -16.98 7.86
C THR A 290 -22.37 -16.69 6.36
N GLU A 291 -22.50 -15.42 5.97
CA GLU A 291 -22.40 -15.00 4.57
C GLU A 291 -20.99 -15.24 4.00
N PHE A 292 -19.93 -14.83 4.71
CA PHE A 292 -18.56 -15.09 4.29
C PHE A 292 -18.22 -16.58 4.26
N GLU A 293 -18.68 -17.37 5.25
CA GLU A 293 -18.52 -18.83 5.24
C GLU A 293 -19.20 -19.45 4.01
N SER A 294 -20.37 -18.93 3.61
CA SER A 294 -21.07 -19.40 2.39
C SER A 294 -20.35 -19.05 1.08
N LEU A 295 -19.52 -18.00 1.07
CA LEU A 295 -18.74 -17.55 -0.09
C LEU A 295 -17.36 -18.22 -0.21
N GLN A 296 -16.93 -18.96 0.81
CA GLN A 296 -15.66 -19.70 0.81
C GLN A 296 -15.47 -20.64 -0.38
N PRO A 297 -16.46 -21.46 -0.79
CA PRO A 297 -16.32 -22.33 -1.94
C PRO A 297 -16.11 -21.54 -3.24
N PHE A 298 -16.77 -20.40 -3.40
CA PHE A 298 -16.61 -19.53 -4.56
C PHE A 298 -15.17 -18.98 -4.65
N LEU A 299 -14.64 -18.44 -3.55
CA LEU A 299 -13.26 -17.91 -3.52
C LEU A 299 -12.22 -19.00 -3.81
N LYS A 300 -12.51 -20.26 -3.44
CA LYS A 300 -11.65 -21.40 -3.79
C LYS A 300 -11.66 -21.68 -5.30
N VAL A 301 -12.85 -21.68 -5.94
CA VAL A 301 -12.96 -21.87 -7.39
C VAL A 301 -12.23 -20.77 -8.17
N VAL A 302 -12.26 -19.53 -7.68
CA VAL A 302 -11.52 -18.41 -8.30
C VAL A 302 -10.01 -18.66 -8.35
N VAL A 303 -9.45 -19.39 -7.38
CA VAL A 303 -8.04 -19.80 -7.38
C VAL A 303 -7.80 -21.00 -8.31
N GLU A 304 -8.69 -21.99 -8.27
CA GLU A 304 -8.49 -23.29 -8.92
C GLU A 304 -8.82 -23.30 -10.43
N GLU A 305 -9.69 -22.40 -10.91
CA GLU A 305 -10.15 -22.37 -12.32
C GLU A 305 -9.93 -21.01 -13.02
N PRO A 306 -8.68 -20.61 -13.28
CA PRO A 306 -8.36 -19.30 -13.88
C PRO A 306 -8.77 -19.14 -15.36
N HIS A 307 -9.32 -20.18 -16.01
CA HIS A 307 -9.71 -20.17 -17.44
C HIS A 307 -11.24 -20.25 -17.66
N ASN A 308 -12.04 -19.92 -16.65
CA ASN A 308 -13.50 -19.86 -16.79
C ASN A 308 -13.93 -18.73 -17.75
N LYS A 309 -15.00 -18.96 -18.54
CA LYS A 309 -15.63 -17.98 -19.44
C LYS A 309 -16.01 -16.66 -18.71
N PHE A 310 -16.26 -16.72 -17.41
CA PHE A 310 -16.58 -15.57 -16.55
C PHE A 310 -15.40 -15.04 -15.71
N LYS A 311 -14.14 -15.36 -16.08
CA LYS A 311 -12.93 -15.02 -15.32
C LYS A 311 -12.94 -13.60 -14.73
N ARG A 312 -13.12 -12.57 -15.57
CA ARG A 312 -13.07 -11.16 -15.13
C ARG A 312 -14.16 -10.81 -14.11
N LEU A 313 -15.37 -11.35 -14.29
CA LEU A 313 -16.49 -11.07 -13.40
C LEU A 313 -16.30 -11.75 -12.05
N ASN A 314 -15.83 -13.00 -12.05
CA ASN A 314 -15.52 -13.74 -10.82
C ASN A 314 -14.38 -13.08 -10.04
N GLU A 315 -13.34 -12.59 -10.74
CA GLU A 315 -12.24 -11.84 -10.12
C GLU A 315 -12.73 -10.52 -9.50
N ASP A 316 -13.61 -9.79 -10.18
CA ASP A 316 -14.20 -8.55 -9.66
C ASP A 316 -15.04 -8.79 -8.41
N CYS A 317 -15.92 -9.81 -8.42
CA CYS A 317 -16.69 -10.19 -7.23
C CYS A 317 -15.78 -10.61 -6.07
N ALA A 318 -14.70 -11.36 -6.32
CA ALA A 318 -13.75 -11.75 -5.28
C ALA A 318 -13.07 -10.52 -4.64
N ILE A 319 -12.66 -9.54 -5.45
CA ILE A 319 -12.08 -8.28 -4.95
C ILE A 319 -13.08 -7.51 -4.09
N GLN A 320 -14.34 -7.40 -4.53
CA GLN A 320 -15.39 -6.73 -3.75
C GLN A 320 -15.61 -7.41 -2.39
N ILE A 321 -15.67 -8.74 -2.34
CA ILE A 321 -15.81 -9.51 -1.08
C ILE A 321 -14.67 -9.18 -0.10
N ILE A 322 -13.42 -9.10 -0.60
CA ILE A 322 -12.27 -8.82 0.25
C ILE A 322 -12.28 -7.38 0.78
N ARG A 323 -12.70 -6.41 -0.05
CA ARG A 323 -12.90 -5.03 0.40
C ARG A 323 -13.90 -4.96 1.56
N LYS A 324 -15.01 -5.69 1.45
CA LYS A 324 -16.00 -5.78 2.54
C LYS A 324 -15.44 -6.46 3.78
N ALA A 325 -14.56 -7.44 3.63
CA ALA A 325 -13.87 -8.03 4.78
C ALA A 325 -12.97 -6.99 5.51
N HIS A 326 -12.28 -6.10 4.80
CA HIS A 326 -11.50 -5.02 5.43
C HIS A 326 -12.40 -4.02 6.17
N GLU A 327 -13.56 -3.68 5.61
CA GLU A 327 -14.56 -2.83 6.30
C GLU A 327 -15.04 -3.49 7.60
N VAL A 328 -15.29 -4.80 7.60
CA VAL A 328 -15.67 -5.53 8.80
C VAL A 328 -14.56 -5.53 9.86
N GLU A 329 -13.29 -5.71 9.48
CA GLU A 329 -12.15 -5.60 10.40
C GLU A 329 -12.11 -4.21 11.06
N TYR A 330 -12.28 -3.14 10.27
CA TYR A 330 -12.29 -1.77 10.78
C TYR A 330 -13.46 -1.49 11.74
N VAL A 331 -14.67 -1.91 11.37
CA VAL A 331 -15.88 -1.71 12.19
C VAL A 331 -15.78 -2.47 13.52
N VAL A 332 -15.24 -3.69 13.50
CA VAL A 332 -15.01 -4.47 14.72
C VAL A 332 -13.97 -3.81 15.63
N ASP A 333 -12.88 -3.30 15.06
CA ASP A 333 -11.87 -2.57 15.82
C ASP A 333 -12.44 -1.29 16.45
N ALA A 334 -13.19 -0.51 15.66
CA ALA A 334 -13.85 0.71 16.13
C ALA A 334 -14.85 0.43 17.26
N CYS A 335 -15.53 -0.71 17.19
CA CYS A 335 -16.43 -1.19 18.24
C CYS A 335 -15.68 -1.52 19.55
N ILE A 336 -14.49 -2.14 19.45
CA ILE A 336 -13.66 -2.49 20.62
C ILE A 336 -13.09 -1.23 21.27
N ASN A 337 -12.63 -0.28 20.45
CA ASN A 337 -11.96 0.94 20.89
C ASN A 337 -12.92 2.11 21.23
N LYS A 338 -14.23 1.94 21.01
CA LYS A 338 -15.28 2.96 21.25
C LYS A 338 -15.02 4.30 20.53
N GLY A 339 -14.40 4.24 19.36
CA GLY A 339 -14.04 5.42 18.58
C GLY A 339 -15.16 5.94 17.66
N ILE A 340 -16.22 5.15 17.45
CA ILE A 340 -17.34 5.47 16.56
C ILE A 340 -18.67 5.21 17.30
N PRO A 341 -19.69 6.06 17.14
CA PRO A 341 -21.00 5.87 17.76
C PRO A 341 -21.67 4.55 17.37
N HIS A 342 -22.38 3.95 18.32
CA HIS A 342 -23.08 2.67 18.15
C HIS A 342 -24.02 2.65 16.94
N TRP A 343 -24.81 3.71 16.73
CA TRP A 343 -25.75 3.81 15.60
C TRP A 343 -25.05 3.77 14.24
N CYS A 344 -23.84 4.34 14.14
CA CYS A 344 -23.07 4.39 12.90
C CYS A 344 -22.48 3.00 12.59
N LEU A 345 -21.95 2.32 13.61
CA LEU A 345 -21.44 0.95 13.49
C LEU A 345 -22.56 -0.04 13.11
N GLU A 346 -23.73 0.08 13.72
CA GLU A 346 -24.91 -0.74 13.37
C GLU A 346 -25.33 -0.54 11.92
N ARG A 347 -25.44 0.73 11.48
CA ARG A 347 -25.80 1.06 10.10
C ARG A 347 -24.76 0.53 9.10
N TRP A 348 -23.47 0.67 9.41
CA TRP A 348 -22.39 0.20 8.54
C TRP A 348 -22.41 -1.31 8.37
N LEU A 349 -22.55 -2.08 9.46
CA LEU A 349 -22.66 -3.54 9.35
C LEU A 349 -23.91 -3.97 8.57
N GLN A 350 -25.03 -3.27 8.72
CA GLN A 350 -26.25 -3.57 7.99
C GLN A 350 -26.06 -3.39 6.48
N ASP A 351 -25.42 -2.30 6.06
CA ASP A 351 -25.13 -2.06 4.64
C ASP A 351 -24.11 -3.08 4.09
N ILE A 352 -23.11 -3.47 4.88
CA ILE A 352 -22.19 -4.55 4.52
C ILE A 352 -22.94 -5.86 4.25
N ILE A 353 -23.92 -6.22 5.10
CA ILE A 353 -24.74 -7.42 4.91
C ILE A 353 -25.51 -7.34 3.59
N GLU A 354 -26.14 -6.21 3.30
CA GLU A 354 -26.90 -5.99 2.08
C GLU A 354 -26.02 -6.09 0.83
N GLU A 355 -24.84 -5.49 0.86
CA GLU A 355 -23.89 -5.53 -0.24
C GLU A 355 -23.29 -6.93 -0.47
N ILE A 356 -22.93 -7.64 0.60
CA ILE A 356 -22.46 -9.04 0.49
C ILE A 356 -23.56 -9.91 -0.12
N THR A 357 -24.81 -9.72 0.30
CA THR A 357 -25.98 -10.43 -0.25
C THR A 357 -26.17 -10.13 -1.74
N CYS A 358 -25.99 -8.87 -2.15
CA CYS A 358 -26.03 -8.45 -3.55
C CYS A 358 -24.91 -9.10 -4.38
N ILE A 359 -23.68 -9.13 -3.87
CA ILE A 359 -22.55 -9.80 -4.54
C ILE A 359 -22.84 -11.30 -4.69
N LYS A 360 -23.37 -11.94 -3.65
CA LYS A 360 -23.74 -13.36 -3.66
C LYS A 360 -24.84 -13.66 -4.69
N ALA A 361 -25.86 -12.80 -4.80
CA ALA A 361 -26.90 -12.94 -5.82
C ALA A 361 -26.30 -12.87 -7.24
N LYS A 362 -25.40 -11.91 -7.50
CA LYS A 362 -24.69 -11.81 -8.79
C LYS A 362 -23.90 -13.07 -9.11
N ILE A 363 -23.22 -13.67 -8.12
CA ILE A 363 -22.48 -14.94 -8.30
C ILE A 363 -23.45 -16.08 -8.66
N GLN A 364 -24.61 -16.16 -8.01
CA GLN A 364 -25.60 -17.22 -8.24
C GLN A 364 -26.26 -17.12 -9.62
N GLU A 365 -26.64 -15.93 -10.07
CA GLU A 365 -27.22 -15.71 -11.40
C GLU A 365 -26.30 -16.25 -12.51
N ASN A 366 -24.99 -16.00 -12.39
CA ASN A 366 -24.01 -16.46 -13.38
C ASN A 366 -23.81 -17.99 -13.38
N ASN A 367 -23.96 -18.64 -12.22
CA ASN A 367 -23.84 -20.10 -12.12
C ASN A 367 -25.07 -20.83 -12.68
N THR A 368 -26.28 -20.23 -12.63
CA THR A 368 -27.52 -20.86 -13.16
C THR A 368 -27.57 -20.97 -14.68
N VAL A 369 -26.75 -20.21 -15.42
CA VAL A 369 -26.65 -20.30 -16.89
C VAL A 369 -25.80 -21.48 -17.35
N ASP A 370 -25.00 -22.08 -16.46
CA ASP A 370 -23.99 -23.12 -16.79
C ASP A 370 -24.40 -24.55 -16.39
N ASP A 371 -25.50 -24.72 -15.64
CA ASP A 371 -25.94 -26.05 -15.14
C ASP A 371 -26.44 -27.00 -16.26
N THR A 372 -26.46 -26.55 -17.51
CA THR A 372 -26.81 -27.39 -18.68
C THR A 372 -25.63 -28.13 -19.32
N MET A 373 -24.39 -28.02 -18.82
CA MET A 373 -23.27 -28.75 -19.43
C MET A 373 -22.14 -29.10 -18.45
N LYS A 374 -22.41 -30.01 -17.50
CA LYS A 374 -21.34 -30.67 -16.73
C LYS A 374 -21.28 -32.16 -17.03
N THR A 375 -20.35 -32.55 -17.91
CA THR A 375 -19.74 -33.89 -17.87
C THR A 375 -18.28 -33.78 -18.28
N VAL A 376 -17.43 -34.43 -17.47
CA VAL A 376 -15.99 -34.70 -17.65
C VAL A 376 -15.05 -33.54 -17.32
N ILE A 377 -14.57 -33.45 -16.07
CA ILE A 377 -13.13 -33.34 -15.77
C ILE A 377 -12.84 -34.09 -14.46
N ALA A 378 -12.38 -35.33 -14.59
CA ALA A 378 -11.54 -35.97 -13.59
C ALA A 378 -10.29 -36.44 -14.34
N ARG A 379 -9.22 -35.64 -14.23
CA ARG A 379 -7.77 -35.97 -14.39
C ARG A 379 -7.01 -34.80 -15.02
N THR A 380 -6.40 -33.98 -14.16
CA THR A 380 -5.00 -33.55 -14.32
C THR A 380 -4.43 -33.13 -12.97
N SER A 381 -4.39 -34.09 -12.04
CA SER A 381 -3.32 -34.11 -11.05
C SER A 381 -2.35 -35.20 -11.49
N SER A 382 -1.05 -34.92 -11.36
CA SER A 382 0.10 -35.70 -11.81
C SER A 382 0.49 -35.55 -13.29
N GLN A 383 1.43 -34.63 -13.55
CA GLN A 383 2.84 -34.96 -13.74
C GLN A 383 3.63 -33.65 -13.84
N LEU A 384 4.03 -33.10 -12.69
CA LEU A 384 5.16 -32.19 -12.61
C LEU A 384 6.39 -32.99 -13.03
N ALA A 385 6.76 -32.90 -14.30
CA ALA A 385 8.12 -33.20 -14.70
C ALA A 385 8.99 -32.16 -13.99
N ARG A 386 9.60 -32.56 -12.86
CA ARG A 386 10.75 -31.85 -12.30
C ARG A 386 11.76 -31.77 -13.43
N THR A 387 11.85 -30.62 -14.09
CA THR A 387 12.91 -30.37 -15.05
C THR A 387 14.22 -30.43 -14.28
N PRO A 388 15.09 -31.42 -14.54
CA PRO A 388 16.38 -31.50 -13.91
C PRO A 388 17.22 -30.35 -14.42
N ARG A 389 18.06 -29.76 -13.54
CA ARG A 389 19.12 -28.77 -13.83
C ARG A 389 19.06 -28.22 -15.26
N MET A 390 18.28 -27.17 -15.50
CA MET A 390 18.54 -26.36 -16.67
C MET A 390 19.88 -25.67 -16.44
N ASN A 391 20.95 -26.24 -17.01
CA ASN A 391 21.92 -25.38 -17.66
C ASN A 391 21.07 -24.54 -18.61
N GLU A 392 20.78 -23.29 -18.25
CA GLU A 392 20.09 -22.36 -19.14
C GLU A 392 20.98 -22.19 -20.36
N GLU A 393 20.75 -23.03 -21.36
CA GLU A 393 21.45 -22.95 -22.63
C GLU A 393 20.97 -21.65 -23.28
N ILE A 394 21.85 -20.66 -23.21
CA ILE A 394 21.65 -19.34 -23.79
C ILE A 394 21.45 -19.48 -25.29
N VAL A 395 20.39 -18.84 -25.76
CA VAL A 395 20.02 -18.79 -27.18
C VAL A 395 20.47 -17.44 -27.72
N GLY A 396 21.12 -17.45 -28.89
CA GLY A 396 21.56 -16.23 -29.56
C GLY A 396 22.90 -15.72 -29.05
N PHE A 397 23.40 -14.69 -29.73
CA PHE A 397 24.70 -14.08 -29.48
C PHE A 397 25.89 -15.05 -29.61
N GLU A 398 25.77 -16.16 -30.35
CA GLU A 398 26.86 -17.12 -30.51
C GLU A 398 28.12 -16.48 -31.10
N ASP A 399 27.95 -15.54 -32.03
CA ASP A 399 29.01 -14.73 -32.62
C ASP A 399 29.70 -13.83 -31.58
N VAL A 400 28.91 -13.19 -30.72
CA VAL A 400 29.39 -12.30 -29.66
C VAL A 400 30.10 -13.08 -28.55
N ILE A 401 29.52 -14.22 -28.12
CA ILE A 401 30.10 -15.12 -27.11
C ILE A 401 31.49 -15.57 -27.56
N GLU A 402 31.63 -16.02 -28.81
CA GLU A 402 32.91 -16.51 -29.33
C GLU A 402 33.95 -15.39 -29.43
N ASN A 403 33.54 -14.17 -29.78
CA ASN A 403 34.42 -13.00 -29.76
C ASN A 403 34.90 -12.66 -28.34
N LEU A 404 33.99 -12.58 -27.38
CA LEU A 404 34.33 -12.29 -25.99
C LEU A 404 35.20 -13.38 -25.36
N ARG A 405 34.92 -14.66 -25.66
CA ARG A 405 35.75 -15.80 -25.26
C ARG A 405 37.19 -15.63 -25.76
N LYS A 406 37.38 -15.24 -27.03
CA LYS A 406 38.71 -14.96 -27.59
C LYS A 406 39.40 -13.80 -26.86
N LYS A 407 38.70 -12.70 -26.54
CA LYS A 407 39.28 -11.58 -25.77
C LYS A 407 39.73 -12.01 -24.38
N LEU A 408 38.94 -12.84 -23.70
CA LEU A 408 39.26 -13.39 -22.38
C LEU A 408 40.51 -14.29 -22.41
N LEU A 409 40.64 -15.14 -23.43
CA LEU A 409 41.71 -16.14 -23.53
C LEU A 409 43.02 -15.61 -24.15
N ASN A 410 42.91 -14.78 -25.20
CA ASN A 410 44.03 -14.42 -26.09
C ASN A 410 44.44 -12.93 -26.02
N GLY A 411 44.01 -12.20 -24.99
CA GLY A 411 44.35 -10.77 -24.82
C GLY A 411 45.80 -10.48 -24.41
N THR A 412 46.07 -9.22 -24.07
CA THR A 412 47.40 -8.72 -23.68
C THR A 412 47.93 -9.41 -22.40
N LYS A 413 49.25 -9.26 -22.14
CA LYS A 413 49.88 -9.75 -20.92
C LYS A 413 49.40 -9.00 -19.67
N GLY A 414 49.06 -7.73 -19.81
CA GLY A 414 48.48 -6.91 -18.74
C GLY A 414 47.08 -7.36 -18.34
N GLN A 415 46.60 -6.76 -17.27
CA GLN A 415 45.18 -6.78 -16.91
C GLN A 415 44.38 -6.08 -18.01
N ASP A 416 43.20 -6.61 -18.35
CA ASP A 416 42.28 -5.95 -19.28
C ASP A 416 40.85 -6.01 -18.74
N VAL A 417 40.07 -4.99 -19.11
CA VAL A 417 38.67 -4.84 -18.75
C VAL A 417 37.83 -4.99 -20.01
N ILE A 418 37.00 -6.01 -20.03
CA ILE A 418 36.09 -6.33 -21.12
C ILE A 418 34.71 -5.82 -20.73
N SER A 419 34.43 -4.58 -21.11
CA SER A 419 33.18 -3.90 -20.81
C SER A 419 32.08 -4.25 -21.84
N ILE A 420 30.89 -4.61 -21.37
CA ILE A 420 29.68 -4.86 -22.16
C ILE A 420 28.63 -3.83 -21.76
N HIS A 421 28.16 -3.02 -22.70
CA HIS A 421 27.15 -2.00 -22.44
C HIS A 421 25.96 -2.04 -23.38
N GLY A 422 24.83 -1.49 -22.92
CA GLY A 422 23.58 -1.44 -23.67
C GLY A 422 22.37 -1.28 -22.76
N MET A 423 21.19 -1.05 -23.34
CA MET A 423 19.96 -0.81 -22.59
C MET A 423 19.53 -2.00 -21.67
N PRO A 424 18.64 -1.77 -20.69
CA PRO A 424 18.10 -2.83 -19.83
C PRO A 424 17.40 -3.96 -20.63
N GLY A 425 17.44 -5.19 -20.13
CA GLY A 425 16.75 -6.33 -20.76
C GLY A 425 17.44 -6.96 -21.99
N LEU A 426 18.57 -6.40 -22.46
CA LEU A 426 19.35 -6.95 -23.59
C LEU A 426 20.07 -8.29 -23.29
N GLY A 427 20.14 -8.71 -22.02
CA GLY A 427 20.86 -9.92 -21.64
C GLY A 427 22.36 -9.73 -21.38
N LYS A 428 22.82 -8.52 -21.02
CA LYS A 428 24.23 -8.24 -20.66
C LYS A 428 24.74 -9.17 -19.55
N THR A 429 24.04 -9.18 -18.42
CA THR A 429 24.34 -10.04 -17.26
C THR A 429 24.27 -11.52 -17.64
N THR A 430 23.30 -11.91 -18.47
CA THR A 430 23.17 -13.28 -18.99
C THR A 430 24.40 -13.70 -19.81
N LEU A 431 24.86 -12.83 -20.71
CA LEU A 431 26.04 -13.03 -21.53
C LEU A 431 27.32 -13.09 -20.69
N ALA A 432 27.47 -12.20 -19.71
CA ALA A 432 28.60 -12.17 -18.80
C ALA A 432 28.67 -13.45 -17.94
N ASN A 433 27.54 -13.86 -17.35
CA ASN A 433 27.44 -15.10 -16.57
C ASN A 433 27.72 -16.35 -17.41
N ARG A 434 27.35 -16.35 -18.71
CA ARG A 434 27.69 -17.45 -19.62
C ARG A 434 29.17 -17.69 -19.73
N LEU A 435 29.93 -16.59 -19.87
CA LEU A 435 31.38 -16.59 -20.00
C LEU A 435 32.03 -16.91 -18.65
N TYR A 436 31.50 -16.35 -17.56
CA TYR A 436 31.96 -16.62 -16.19
C TYR A 436 31.69 -18.07 -15.75
N SER A 437 30.72 -18.76 -16.36
CA SER A 437 30.42 -20.17 -16.09
C SER A 437 31.05 -21.13 -17.13
N ASP A 438 31.71 -20.61 -18.16
CA ASP A 438 32.31 -21.41 -19.21
C ASP A 438 33.60 -22.08 -18.71
N ARG A 439 33.58 -23.42 -18.60
CA ARG A 439 34.75 -24.20 -18.13
C ARG A 439 36.01 -23.93 -18.96
N SER A 440 35.88 -23.65 -20.26
CA SER A 440 37.03 -23.35 -21.11
C SER A 440 37.68 -22.00 -20.76
N VAL A 441 36.90 -21.07 -20.21
CA VAL A 441 37.36 -19.77 -19.71
C VAL A 441 37.88 -19.91 -18.29
N VAL A 442 37.03 -20.37 -17.37
CA VAL A 442 37.31 -20.42 -15.91
C VAL A 442 38.56 -21.23 -15.58
N SER A 443 38.78 -22.36 -16.27
CA SER A 443 39.96 -23.22 -16.04
C SER A 443 41.31 -22.54 -16.31
N GLN A 444 41.31 -21.36 -16.92
CA GLN A 444 42.51 -20.59 -17.22
C GLN A 444 42.89 -19.59 -16.13
N PHE A 445 42.06 -19.43 -15.10
CA PHE A 445 42.23 -18.47 -14.01
C PHE A 445 42.36 -19.20 -12.67
N ASP A 446 43.27 -18.72 -11.83
CA ASP A 446 43.53 -19.26 -10.49
C ASP A 446 42.47 -18.82 -9.46
N ILE A 447 41.82 -17.68 -9.71
CA ILE A 447 40.77 -17.08 -8.89
C ILE A 447 39.65 -16.63 -9.81
N CYS A 448 38.42 -16.93 -9.43
CA CYS A 448 37.24 -16.30 -10.01
C CYS A 448 36.42 -15.68 -8.88
N ALA A 449 35.96 -14.45 -9.08
CA ALA A 449 35.09 -13.78 -8.12
C ALA A 449 34.06 -12.92 -8.86
N GLN A 450 32.92 -12.67 -8.24
CA GLN A 450 31.89 -11.81 -8.82
C GLN A 450 31.24 -10.91 -7.77
N CYS A 451 30.79 -9.76 -8.22
CA CYS A 451 29.91 -8.88 -7.47
C CYS A 451 28.92 -8.20 -8.42
N CYS A 452 27.77 -7.81 -7.87
CA CYS A 452 26.76 -7.03 -8.56
C CYS A 452 26.64 -5.67 -7.85
N VAL A 453 26.62 -4.59 -8.62
CA VAL A 453 26.56 -3.22 -8.12
C VAL A 453 25.13 -2.71 -8.22
N SER A 454 24.44 -2.61 -7.09
CA SER A 454 23.13 -1.97 -7.01
C SER A 454 23.24 -0.44 -7.17
N GLN A 455 22.15 0.23 -7.60
CA GLN A 455 22.09 1.70 -7.74
C GLN A 455 22.56 2.45 -6.48
N VAL A 456 22.18 1.93 -5.31
CA VAL A 456 22.72 2.34 -4.02
C VAL A 456 23.56 1.17 -3.51
N TYR A 457 24.87 1.35 -3.44
CA TYR A 457 25.82 0.30 -3.07
C TYR A 457 26.58 0.64 -1.78
N SER A 458 27.07 -0.39 -1.10
CA SER A 458 28.05 -0.30 -0.02
C SER A 458 29.39 -0.82 -0.53
N TYR A 459 30.42 0.03 -0.52
CA TYR A 459 31.76 -0.33 -0.98
C TYR A 459 32.30 -1.56 -0.21
N LYS A 460 32.08 -1.57 1.11
CA LYS A 460 32.42 -2.69 1.98
C LYS A 460 31.74 -3.99 1.57
N ASP A 461 30.45 -3.94 1.24
CA ASP A 461 29.67 -5.12 0.83
C ASP A 461 30.21 -5.72 -0.48
N LEU A 462 30.60 -4.87 -1.44
CA LEU A 462 31.23 -5.32 -2.67
C LEU A 462 32.55 -6.04 -2.39
N LEU A 463 33.40 -5.49 -1.51
CA LEU A 463 34.66 -6.11 -1.11
C LEU A 463 34.45 -7.45 -0.40
N LEU A 464 33.50 -7.53 0.54
CA LEU A 464 33.18 -8.75 1.25
C LEU A 464 32.65 -9.83 0.29
N SER A 465 31.78 -9.46 -0.66
CA SER A 465 31.30 -10.38 -1.69
C SER A 465 32.44 -10.93 -2.54
N LEU A 466 33.36 -10.06 -2.98
CA LEU A 466 34.51 -10.46 -3.80
C LEU A 466 35.49 -11.35 -3.01
N ILE A 467 35.76 -11.05 -1.74
CA ILE A 467 36.62 -11.88 -0.88
C ILE A 467 35.98 -13.26 -0.66
N ARG A 468 34.69 -13.30 -0.32
CA ARG A 468 33.97 -14.58 -0.12
C ARG A 468 34.07 -15.45 -1.37
N ASP A 469 33.80 -14.91 -2.55
CA ASP A 469 33.85 -15.69 -3.79
C ASP A 469 35.30 -16.05 -4.18
N ALA A 470 36.28 -15.19 -3.92
CA ALA A 470 37.68 -15.43 -4.28
C ALA A 470 38.38 -16.52 -3.45
N ILE A 471 38.07 -16.63 -2.15
CA ILE A 471 38.78 -17.53 -1.21
C ILE A 471 37.88 -18.44 -0.37
N GLY A 472 36.56 -18.32 -0.47
CA GLY A 472 35.61 -19.16 0.27
C GLY A 472 35.59 -18.91 1.79
N GLU A 473 36.20 -17.81 2.24
CA GLU A 473 36.15 -17.41 3.65
C GLU A 473 34.79 -16.76 3.97
N ASP A 474 34.24 -17.10 5.13
CA ASP A 474 32.98 -16.51 5.59
C ASP A 474 33.17 -15.01 5.82
N SER A 475 32.27 -14.22 5.25
CA SER A 475 32.22 -12.76 5.39
C SER A 475 32.23 -12.33 6.86
N ASP A 476 31.68 -13.14 7.76
CA ASP A 476 31.54 -12.88 9.19
C ASP A 476 32.88 -12.68 9.91
N GLN A 477 33.95 -13.31 9.43
CA GLN A 477 35.29 -13.18 10.01
C GLN A 477 35.96 -11.83 9.71
N HIS A 478 35.48 -11.13 8.67
CA HIS A 478 36.12 -9.92 8.14
C HIS A 478 35.26 -8.66 8.34
N ARG A 479 34.12 -8.78 9.01
CA ARG A 479 33.18 -7.67 9.23
C ARG A 479 33.75 -6.54 10.09
N GLU A 480 34.63 -6.86 11.03
CA GLU A 480 35.25 -5.85 11.91
C GLU A 480 36.35 -5.04 11.21
N LEU A 481 36.86 -5.53 10.06
CA LEU A 481 37.89 -4.85 9.30
C LEU A 481 37.34 -3.57 8.65
N HIS A 482 38.20 -2.55 8.57
CA HIS A 482 37.89 -1.33 7.83
C HIS A 482 37.99 -1.57 6.32
N ASP A 483 37.27 -0.76 5.54
CA ASP A 483 37.21 -0.87 4.07
C ASP A 483 38.60 -0.92 3.42
N ASN A 484 39.53 -0.11 3.93
CA ASN A 484 40.92 -0.10 3.46
C ASN A 484 41.65 -1.44 3.72
N GLU A 485 41.37 -2.08 4.85
CA GLU A 485 41.97 -3.38 5.20
C GLU A 485 41.37 -4.50 4.34
N LEU A 486 40.06 -4.43 4.04
CA LEU A 486 39.39 -5.34 3.13
C LEU A 486 39.91 -5.18 1.70
N ALA A 487 40.05 -3.95 1.23
CA ALA A 487 40.61 -3.63 -0.08
C ALA A 487 42.05 -4.14 -0.21
N ASP A 488 42.89 -3.90 0.80
CA ASP A 488 44.26 -4.38 0.84
C ASP A 488 44.34 -5.92 0.91
N LYS A 489 43.44 -6.56 1.66
CA LYS A 489 43.33 -8.02 1.72
C LYS A 489 42.94 -8.61 0.36
N LEU A 490 41.91 -8.07 -0.28
CA LEU A 490 41.50 -8.49 -1.62
C LEU A 490 42.65 -8.31 -2.61
N ARG A 491 43.29 -7.14 -2.60
CA ARG A 491 44.45 -6.85 -3.44
C ARG A 491 45.58 -7.85 -3.22
N LYS A 492 45.97 -8.14 -1.98
CA LYS A 492 47.01 -9.13 -1.64
C LYS A 492 46.63 -10.54 -2.08
N THR A 493 45.35 -10.90 -2.00
CA THR A 493 44.81 -12.20 -2.42
C THR A 493 44.91 -12.39 -3.93
N LEU A 494 44.62 -11.33 -4.69
CA LEU A 494 44.70 -11.32 -6.15
C LEU A 494 46.14 -11.17 -6.68
N LEU A 495 47.02 -10.54 -5.90
CA LEU A 495 48.39 -10.29 -6.31
C LEU A 495 49.13 -11.60 -6.63
N ARG A 496 49.77 -11.65 -7.81
CA ARG A 496 50.51 -12.81 -8.37
C ARG A 496 49.65 -14.01 -8.81
N ARG A 497 48.33 -14.00 -8.62
CA ARG A 497 47.41 -15.03 -9.12
C ARG A 497 46.64 -14.49 -10.32
N ARG A 498 46.44 -15.31 -11.35
CA ARG A 498 45.66 -14.90 -12.52
C ARG A 498 44.19 -14.94 -12.16
N TYR A 499 43.50 -13.81 -12.22
CA TYR A 499 42.09 -13.73 -11.80
C TYR A 499 41.13 -13.36 -12.93
N LEU A 500 39.90 -13.84 -12.80
CA LEU A 500 38.73 -13.41 -13.57
C LEU A 500 37.71 -12.81 -12.60
N ILE A 501 37.40 -11.53 -12.74
CA ILE A 501 36.40 -10.86 -11.89
C ILE A 501 35.22 -10.41 -12.76
N LEU A 502 34.01 -10.74 -12.35
CA LEU A 502 32.78 -10.20 -12.94
C LEU A 502 32.25 -9.07 -12.04
N VAL A 503 32.18 -7.86 -12.59
CA VAL A 503 31.55 -6.70 -11.94
C VAL A 503 30.29 -6.36 -12.73
N ASP A 504 29.15 -6.80 -12.20
CA ASP A 504 27.84 -6.70 -12.84
C ASP A 504 27.14 -5.37 -12.52
N ASP A 505 26.40 -4.84 -13.50
CA ASP A 505 25.63 -3.59 -13.52
C ASP A 505 26.26 -2.32 -12.89
N VAL A 506 27.44 -1.87 -13.34
CA VAL A 506 28.06 -0.63 -12.82
C VAL A 506 27.34 0.63 -13.32
N TRP A 507 26.87 1.46 -12.39
CA TRP A 507 26.06 2.66 -12.69
C TRP A 507 26.87 3.94 -12.91
N GLU A 508 27.93 4.16 -12.13
CA GLU A 508 28.72 5.40 -12.15
C GLU A 508 30.23 5.17 -12.22
N ASN A 509 30.96 6.17 -12.73
CA ASN A 509 32.43 6.13 -12.84
C ASN A 509 33.11 6.05 -11.46
N SER A 510 32.52 6.73 -10.46
CA SER A 510 32.96 6.74 -9.05
C SER A 510 33.08 5.32 -8.50
N VAL A 511 32.09 4.46 -8.74
CA VAL A 511 32.09 3.08 -8.27
C VAL A 511 33.24 2.26 -8.84
N TRP A 512 33.50 2.45 -10.15
CA TRP A 512 34.64 1.79 -10.78
C TRP A 512 35.97 2.32 -10.25
N ASP A 513 36.07 3.63 -9.99
CA ASP A 513 37.26 4.25 -9.40
C ASP A 513 37.57 3.73 -7.99
N ASP A 514 36.54 3.45 -7.19
CA ASP A 514 36.70 2.82 -5.88
C ASP A 514 37.25 1.39 -6.02
N LEU A 515 36.66 0.58 -6.90
CA LEU A 515 37.01 -0.84 -7.05
C LEU A 515 38.35 -1.08 -7.75
N ARG A 516 38.71 -0.28 -8.76
CA ARG A 516 39.89 -0.54 -9.61
C ARG A 516 41.19 -0.65 -8.80
N GLY A 517 41.29 0.08 -7.69
CA GLY A 517 42.45 0.05 -6.80
C GLY A 517 42.68 -1.31 -6.12
N CYS A 518 41.63 -2.14 -6.04
CA CYS A 518 41.68 -3.47 -5.45
C CYS A 518 42.21 -4.53 -6.42
N PHE A 519 42.28 -4.23 -7.72
CA PHE A 519 42.61 -5.21 -8.76
C PHE A 519 44.02 -4.96 -9.32
N PRO A 520 45.06 -5.63 -8.79
CA PRO A 520 46.44 -5.36 -9.20
C PRO A 520 46.74 -5.93 -10.59
N ASP A 521 47.44 -5.15 -11.43
CA ASP A 521 48.04 -5.67 -12.66
C ASP A 521 49.44 -6.24 -12.37
N ALA A 522 49.55 -7.57 -12.40
CA ALA A 522 50.81 -8.29 -12.25
C ALA A 522 51.36 -8.82 -13.59
N ASN A 523 50.87 -8.32 -14.73
CA ASN A 523 51.19 -8.80 -16.08
C ASN A 523 50.98 -10.32 -16.25
N ASN A 524 49.97 -10.85 -15.57
CA ASN A 524 49.63 -12.27 -15.53
C ASN A 524 48.34 -12.61 -16.29
N ARG A 525 47.93 -11.76 -17.25
CA ARG A 525 46.73 -11.93 -18.08
C ARG A 525 45.43 -12.04 -17.29
N SER A 526 45.32 -11.30 -16.20
CA SER A 526 44.07 -11.20 -15.45
C SER A 526 43.01 -10.44 -16.24
N ARG A 527 41.73 -10.76 -16.02
CA ARG A 527 40.61 -10.22 -16.78
C ARG A 527 39.50 -9.76 -15.85
N ILE A 528 38.86 -8.67 -16.23
CA ILE A 528 37.65 -8.18 -15.58
C ILE A 528 36.56 -8.12 -16.64
N ILE A 529 35.41 -8.73 -16.40
CA ILE A 529 34.20 -8.54 -17.19
C ILE A 529 33.39 -7.47 -16.45
N LEU A 530 33.08 -6.38 -17.14
CA LEU A 530 32.26 -5.31 -16.59
C LEU A 530 30.99 -5.20 -17.42
N THR A 531 29.83 -5.17 -16.79
CA THR A 531 28.58 -4.84 -17.49
C THR A 531 28.01 -3.52 -16.99
N THR A 532 27.44 -2.73 -17.88
CA THR A 532 26.84 -1.43 -17.51
C THR A 532 25.75 -1.03 -18.49
N ARG A 533 24.84 -0.15 -18.08
CA ARG A 533 23.88 0.50 -18.97
C ARG A 533 24.49 1.67 -19.73
N HIS A 534 25.58 2.26 -19.22
CA HIS A 534 26.10 3.54 -19.67
C HIS A 534 27.40 3.37 -20.46
N HIS A 535 27.41 3.88 -21.70
CA HIS A 535 28.61 3.86 -22.54
C HIS A 535 29.79 4.58 -21.89
N GLU A 536 29.53 5.71 -21.21
CA GLU A 536 30.57 6.50 -20.54
C GLU A 536 31.29 5.70 -19.44
N VAL A 537 30.57 4.93 -18.63
CA VAL A 537 31.17 4.03 -17.61
C VAL A 537 32.01 2.96 -18.27
N ALA A 538 31.51 2.33 -19.32
CA ALA A 538 32.22 1.29 -20.04
C ALA A 538 33.54 1.81 -20.65
N LYS A 539 33.50 3.03 -21.20
CA LYS A 539 34.65 3.73 -21.80
C LYS A 539 35.64 4.18 -20.73
N PHE A 540 35.15 4.70 -19.60
CA PHE A 540 35.98 5.11 -18.48
C PHE A 540 36.75 3.93 -17.87
N ALA A 541 36.15 2.75 -17.85
CA ALA A 541 36.78 1.52 -17.37
C ALA A 541 37.73 0.83 -18.38
N SER A 542 37.79 1.31 -19.63
CA SER A 542 38.58 0.67 -20.68
C SER A 542 40.09 0.78 -20.42
N VAL A 543 40.81 -0.33 -20.65
CA VAL A 543 42.27 -0.41 -20.49
C VAL A 543 42.95 -0.74 -21.81
N HIS A 544 42.60 -1.88 -22.42
CA HIS A 544 43.11 -2.27 -23.74
C HIS A 544 41.99 -2.60 -24.72
N SER A 545 40.91 -3.22 -24.24
CA SER A 545 39.77 -3.56 -25.07
C SER A 545 38.78 -2.40 -25.19
N ASP A 546 38.34 -2.13 -26.41
CA ASP A 546 37.20 -1.24 -26.65
C ASP A 546 35.91 -1.85 -26.06
N PRO A 547 35.05 -1.02 -25.44
CA PRO A 547 33.75 -1.45 -24.93
C PRO A 547 32.88 -2.08 -26.03
N LEU A 548 32.23 -3.20 -25.70
CA LEU A 548 31.26 -3.83 -26.57
C LEU A 548 29.87 -3.23 -26.34
N HIS A 549 29.31 -2.58 -27.36
CA HIS A 549 27.89 -2.29 -27.41
C HIS A 549 27.13 -3.58 -27.78
N LEU A 550 26.33 -4.11 -26.86
CA LEU A 550 25.54 -5.31 -27.11
C LEU A 550 24.40 -5.01 -28.07
N ARG A 551 24.36 -5.70 -29.21
CA ARG A 551 23.29 -5.57 -30.20
C ARG A 551 21.97 -6.18 -29.70
N MET A 552 20.86 -5.76 -30.30
CA MET A 552 19.58 -6.46 -30.18
C MET A 552 19.66 -7.86 -30.80
N PHE A 553 18.70 -8.72 -30.49
CA PHE A 553 18.53 -9.97 -31.22
C PHE A 553 18.16 -9.71 -32.68
N ASP A 554 18.55 -10.63 -33.55
CA ASP A 554 17.94 -10.70 -34.87
C ASP A 554 16.57 -11.42 -34.81
N GLU A 555 15.86 -11.47 -35.95
CA GLU A 555 14.54 -12.11 -36.01
C GLU A 555 14.61 -13.61 -35.71
N ASP A 556 15.69 -14.30 -36.11
CA ASP A 556 15.87 -15.74 -35.92
C ASP A 556 16.19 -16.07 -34.46
N GLU A 557 17.08 -15.32 -33.82
CA GLU A 557 17.39 -15.40 -32.39
C GLU A 557 16.14 -15.13 -31.55
N SER A 558 15.35 -14.12 -31.95
CA SER A 558 14.09 -13.77 -31.27
C SER A 558 13.08 -14.92 -31.31
N TRP A 559 12.90 -15.52 -32.48
CA TRP A 559 12.03 -16.68 -32.64
C TRP A 559 12.54 -17.89 -31.86
N LYS A 560 13.83 -18.21 -31.96
CA LYS A 560 14.43 -19.35 -31.26
C LYS A 560 14.26 -19.23 -29.75
N LEU A 561 14.44 -18.04 -29.19
CA LEU A 561 14.26 -17.81 -27.76
C LEU A 561 12.78 -17.97 -27.37
N LEU A 562 11.86 -17.41 -28.15
CA LEU A 562 10.42 -17.55 -27.91
C LEU A 562 9.99 -19.02 -27.95
N GLU A 563 10.35 -19.73 -29.01
CA GLU A 563 10.03 -21.15 -29.20
C GLU A 563 10.56 -21.99 -28.04
N LYS A 564 11.83 -21.82 -27.69
CA LYS A 564 12.45 -22.55 -26.57
C LYS A 564 11.77 -22.26 -25.23
N LYS A 565 11.39 -21.01 -24.96
CA LYS A 565 10.74 -20.64 -23.69
C LYS A 565 9.29 -21.10 -23.61
N VAL A 566 8.58 -21.19 -24.74
CA VAL A 566 7.18 -21.64 -24.78
C VAL A 566 7.03 -23.16 -24.81
N PHE A 567 7.90 -23.87 -25.53
CA PHE A 567 7.78 -25.31 -25.78
C PHE A 567 8.84 -26.16 -25.06
N GLY A 568 9.88 -25.54 -24.48
CA GLY A 568 10.98 -26.25 -23.83
C GLY A 568 11.75 -27.10 -24.84
N GLU A 569 11.80 -28.42 -24.61
CA GLU A 569 12.40 -29.38 -25.54
C GLU A 569 11.45 -29.82 -26.65
N GLN A 570 10.16 -29.48 -26.55
CA GLN A 570 9.18 -29.81 -27.58
C GLN A 570 9.29 -28.84 -28.76
N SER A 571 8.98 -29.32 -29.97
CA SER A 571 8.97 -28.48 -31.16
C SER A 571 7.64 -27.76 -31.33
N CYS A 572 7.68 -26.53 -31.87
CA CYS A 572 6.47 -25.79 -32.20
C CYS A 572 5.70 -26.47 -33.35
N SER A 573 4.37 -26.52 -33.23
CA SER A 573 3.50 -26.96 -34.34
C SER A 573 3.64 -26.00 -35.53
N PRO A 574 3.76 -26.50 -36.78
CA PRO A 574 3.83 -25.64 -37.97
C PRO A 574 2.69 -24.62 -38.08
N LEU A 575 1.50 -24.96 -37.56
CA LEU A 575 0.32 -24.08 -37.56
C LEU A 575 0.49 -22.83 -36.68
N LEU A 576 1.30 -22.91 -35.61
CA LEU A 576 1.54 -21.81 -34.69
C LEU A 576 2.77 -20.97 -35.09
N ARG A 577 3.57 -21.47 -36.03
CA ARG A 577 4.85 -20.85 -36.39
C ARG A 577 4.67 -19.45 -36.97
N ASP A 578 3.69 -19.25 -37.85
CA ASP A 578 3.48 -17.96 -38.50
C ASP A 578 3.05 -16.88 -37.51
N VAL A 579 2.06 -17.18 -36.65
CA VAL A 579 1.64 -16.25 -35.58
C VAL A 579 2.75 -16.05 -34.55
N GLY A 580 3.50 -17.09 -34.22
CA GLY A 580 4.63 -17.03 -33.31
C GLY A 580 5.78 -16.14 -33.82
N LEU A 581 6.15 -16.24 -35.10
CA LEU A 581 7.14 -15.36 -35.73
C LEU A 581 6.70 -13.89 -35.70
N ARG A 582 5.41 -13.63 -35.97
CA ARG A 582 4.87 -12.27 -35.84
C ARG A 582 4.96 -11.76 -34.41
N ILE A 583 4.58 -12.57 -33.42
CA ILE A 583 4.68 -12.19 -32.00
C ILE A 583 6.14 -11.91 -31.61
N ALA A 584 7.08 -12.77 -32.02
CA ALA A 584 8.51 -12.56 -31.76
C ALA A 584 9.01 -11.24 -32.34
N LYS A 585 8.61 -10.92 -33.58
CA LYS A 585 8.91 -9.64 -34.22
C LYS A 585 8.31 -8.46 -33.47
N MET A 586 7.07 -8.63 -32.97
CA MET A 586 6.38 -7.61 -32.18
C MET A 586 7.05 -7.36 -30.84
N CYS A 587 7.84 -8.28 -30.28
CA CYS A 587 8.57 -8.07 -29.03
C CYS A 587 9.75 -7.09 -29.13
N GLY A 588 9.99 -6.50 -30.32
CA GLY A 588 11.01 -5.47 -30.51
C GLY A 588 12.44 -5.98 -30.35
N GLN A 589 12.68 -7.28 -30.57
CA GLN A 589 14.00 -7.92 -30.54
C GLN A 589 14.74 -7.83 -29.18
N LEU A 590 14.01 -7.55 -28.10
CA LEU A 590 14.56 -7.50 -26.75
C LEU A 590 14.37 -8.87 -26.05
N PRO A 591 15.43 -9.54 -25.58
CA PRO A 591 15.31 -10.85 -24.92
C PRO A 591 14.34 -10.85 -23.74
N LEU A 592 14.34 -9.82 -22.89
CA LEU A 592 13.40 -9.71 -21.77
C LEU A 592 11.93 -9.70 -22.25
N SER A 593 11.60 -8.87 -23.24
CA SER A 593 10.26 -8.80 -23.83
C SER A 593 9.79 -10.14 -24.37
N ILE A 594 10.68 -10.85 -25.08
CA ILE A 594 10.40 -12.17 -25.65
C ILE A 594 10.10 -13.18 -24.54
N VAL A 595 10.89 -13.18 -23.46
CA VAL A 595 10.73 -14.08 -22.32
C VAL A 595 9.42 -13.83 -21.56
N LEU A 596 9.01 -12.56 -21.40
CA LEU A 596 7.73 -12.20 -20.78
C LEU A 596 6.54 -12.67 -21.62
N VAL A 597 6.58 -12.40 -22.93
CA VAL A 597 5.54 -12.88 -23.86
C VAL A 597 5.51 -14.41 -23.92
N ALA A 598 6.66 -15.08 -23.86
CA ALA A 598 6.72 -16.53 -23.74
C ALA A 598 6.00 -17.04 -22.49
N GLY A 599 6.10 -16.33 -21.37
CA GLY A 599 5.38 -16.64 -20.13
C GLY A 599 3.86 -16.43 -20.23
N ILE A 600 3.40 -15.53 -21.08
CA ILE A 600 1.95 -15.40 -21.40
C ILE A 600 1.51 -16.58 -22.28
N LEU A 601 2.27 -16.88 -23.32
CA LEU A 601 1.94 -17.94 -24.30
C LEU A 601 2.06 -19.35 -23.72
N SER A 602 2.89 -19.57 -22.69
CA SER A 602 3.07 -20.87 -22.04
C SER A 602 1.75 -21.40 -21.48
N GLU A 603 0.91 -20.52 -20.94
CA GLU A 603 -0.39 -20.86 -20.34
C GLU A 603 -1.56 -20.88 -21.33
N MET A 604 -1.41 -20.22 -22.47
CA MET A 604 -2.47 -20.23 -23.46
C MET A 604 -2.56 -21.61 -24.12
N LYS A 605 -3.79 -21.97 -24.51
CA LYS A 605 -4.00 -23.10 -25.42
C LYS A 605 -3.12 -22.90 -26.65
N LYS A 606 -2.46 -23.98 -27.09
CA LYS A 606 -1.58 -23.99 -28.25
C LYS A 606 -2.41 -24.03 -29.54
N GLU A 607 -3.28 -23.05 -29.69
CA GLU A 607 -4.23 -22.86 -30.80
C GLU A 607 -3.99 -21.49 -31.42
N VAL A 608 -4.16 -21.39 -32.74
CA VAL A 608 -3.86 -20.17 -33.51
C VAL A 608 -4.69 -18.99 -33.01
N GLU A 609 -5.98 -19.19 -32.75
CA GLU A 609 -6.89 -18.13 -32.28
C GLU A 609 -6.43 -17.49 -30.96
N CYS A 610 -5.93 -18.29 -30.02
CA CYS A 610 -5.40 -17.78 -28.75
C CYS A 610 -4.14 -16.93 -28.94
N TRP A 611 -3.24 -17.36 -29.83
CA TRP A 611 -2.01 -16.61 -30.11
C TRP A 611 -2.30 -15.33 -30.89
N GLU A 612 -3.30 -15.34 -31.78
CA GLU A 612 -3.76 -14.12 -32.48
C GLU A 612 -4.33 -13.09 -31.52
N GLN A 613 -5.02 -13.51 -30.45
CA GLN A 613 -5.46 -12.58 -29.40
C GLN A 613 -4.27 -11.88 -28.72
N VAL A 614 -3.21 -12.63 -28.43
CA VAL A 614 -1.98 -12.04 -27.88
C VAL A 614 -1.34 -11.08 -28.88
N ALA A 615 -1.20 -11.48 -30.14
CA ALA A 615 -0.66 -10.62 -31.19
C ALA A 615 -1.46 -9.31 -31.32
N ASN A 616 -2.79 -9.37 -31.32
CA ASN A 616 -3.64 -8.18 -31.43
C ASN A 616 -3.50 -7.23 -30.23
N ASN A 617 -3.41 -7.76 -29.01
CA ASN A 617 -3.21 -6.96 -27.80
C ASN A 617 -1.80 -6.34 -27.73
N LEU A 618 -0.81 -7.05 -28.26
CA LEU A 618 0.57 -6.58 -28.37
C LEU A 618 0.68 -5.45 -29.42
N GLY A 619 -0.05 -5.54 -30.53
CA GLY A 619 0.10 -4.63 -31.69
C GLY A 619 -0.21 -3.16 -31.45
N THR A 620 -0.87 -2.81 -30.36
CA THR A 620 -1.23 -1.42 -30.04
C THR A 620 -0.17 -0.67 -29.22
N HIS A 621 0.86 -1.33 -28.67
CA HIS A 621 1.68 -0.73 -27.59
C HIS A 621 3.22 -0.88 -27.68
N ILE A 622 3.81 -1.53 -28.69
CA ILE A 622 5.20 -2.07 -28.55
C ILE A 622 6.31 -1.27 -29.26
N HIS A 623 6.05 -0.11 -29.84
CA HIS A 623 7.17 0.69 -30.34
C HIS A 623 7.94 1.34 -29.17
N ASN A 624 8.90 0.58 -28.62
CA ASN A 624 9.99 0.91 -27.71
C ASN A 624 9.74 0.91 -26.19
N ASP A 625 8.58 0.47 -25.70
CA ASP A 625 8.33 0.47 -24.24
C ASP A 625 8.22 -0.95 -23.65
N SER A 626 9.32 -1.43 -23.03
CA SER A 626 9.31 -2.69 -22.26
C SER A 626 8.25 -2.69 -21.16
N ARG A 627 7.83 -1.52 -20.67
CA ARG A 627 6.78 -1.38 -19.65
C ARG A 627 5.43 -1.89 -20.14
N ALA A 628 5.07 -1.65 -21.40
CA ALA A 628 3.78 -2.09 -21.94
C ALA A 628 3.66 -3.62 -21.96
N ILE A 629 4.75 -4.34 -22.19
CA ILE A 629 4.77 -5.80 -22.16
C ILE A 629 4.70 -6.34 -20.72
N VAL A 630 5.36 -5.67 -19.78
CA VAL A 630 5.25 -5.99 -18.35
C VAL A 630 3.81 -5.78 -17.87
N ASP A 631 3.20 -4.65 -18.24
CA ASP A 631 1.82 -4.31 -17.91
C ASP A 631 0.83 -5.35 -18.48
N GLN A 632 1.01 -5.76 -19.73
CA GLN A 632 0.22 -6.82 -20.34
C GLN A 632 0.40 -8.17 -19.61
N SER A 633 1.63 -8.50 -19.22
CA SER A 633 1.92 -9.72 -18.44
C SER A 633 1.21 -9.68 -17.08
N TYR A 634 1.22 -8.52 -16.43
CA TYR A 634 0.53 -8.28 -15.17
C TYR A 634 -0.99 -8.34 -15.30
N HIS A 635 -1.57 -7.81 -16.38
CA HIS A 635 -3.02 -7.84 -16.61
C HIS A 635 -3.56 -9.25 -16.80
N VAL A 636 -2.77 -10.15 -17.40
CA VAL A 636 -3.17 -11.55 -17.63
C VAL A 636 -3.03 -12.42 -16.36
N LEU A 637 -2.25 -11.96 -15.36
CA LEU A 637 -2.09 -12.67 -14.08
C LEU A 637 -3.45 -12.91 -13.39
N PRO A 638 -3.69 -14.12 -12.88
CA PRO A 638 -4.77 -14.39 -11.94
C PRO A 638 -4.73 -13.43 -10.76
N CYS A 639 -5.91 -13.00 -10.28
CA CYS A 639 -6.01 -12.01 -9.20
C CYS A 639 -5.23 -12.41 -7.92
N HIS A 640 -5.18 -13.71 -7.59
CA HIS A 640 -4.49 -14.22 -6.41
C HIS A 640 -2.96 -14.07 -6.46
N LEU A 641 -2.36 -13.92 -7.65
CA LEU A 641 -0.92 -13.73 -7.81
C LEU A 641 -0.52 -12.26 -7.86
N LYS A 642 -1.46 -11.34 -8.10
CA LYS A 642 -1.16 -9.91 -8.25
C LYS A 642 -0.56 -9.31 -6.99
N SER A 643 -1.16 -9.57 -5.81
CA SER A 643 -0.59 -9.12 -4.53
C SER A 643 0.79 -9.70 -4.29
N CYS A 644 1.00 -11.00 -4.53
CA CYS A 644 2.30 -11.66 -4.39
C CYS A 644 3.36 -11.03 -5.30
N PHE A 645 3.02 -10.74 -6.56
CA PHE A 645 3.91 -10.11 -7.52
C PHE A 645 4.25 -8.66 -7.15
N LEU A 646 3.24 -7.84 -6.82
CA LEU A 646 3.46 -6.45 -6.40
C LEU A 646 4.26 -6.35 -5.09
N TYR A 647 4.15 -7.34 -4.21
CA TYR A 647 4.91 -7.38 -2.96
C TYR A 647 6.43 -7.47 -3.19
N PHE A 648 6.90 -7.98 -4.34
CA PHE A 648 8.32 -7.89 -4.70
C PHE A 648 8.80 -6.44 -4.78
N GLY A 649 7.91 -5.50 -5.08
CA GLY A 649 8.19 -4.07 -5.05
C GLY A 649 8.81 -3.63 -3.74
N ALA A 650 8.51 -4.29 -2.60
CA ALA A 650 9.03 -3.94 -1.28
C ALA A 650 10.50 -4.33 -1.04
N PHE A 651 11.12 -5.07 -1.96
CA PHE A 651 12.53 -5.46 -1.85
C PHE A 651 13.45 -4.51 -2.64
N LEU A 652 14.72 -4.45 -2.25
CA LEU A 652 15.72 -3.62 -2.95
C LEU A 652 16.12 -4.28 -4.28
N GLU A 653 16.59 -3.46 -5.21
CA GLU A 653 17.14 -3.90 -6.51
C GLU A 653 18.34 -4.83 -6.30
N ASP A 654 18.49 -5.82 -7.18
CA ASP A 654 19.54 -6.84 -7.17
C ASP A 654 19.70 -7.70 -5.89
N ARG A 655 18.85 -7.50 -4.87
CA ARG A 655 18.83 -8.36 -3.67
C ARG A 655 18.31 -9.74 -3.99
N VAL A 656 19.08 -10.73 -3.58
CA VAL A 656 18.62 -12.13 -3.51
C VAL A 656 17.63 -12.27 -2.35
N ILE A 657 16.44 -12.78 -2.66
CA ILE A 657 15.34 -12.96 -1.72
C ILE A 657 15.28 -14.43 -1.30
N ASP A 658 15.36 -14.69 0.01
CA ASP A 658 15.14 -16.01 0.59
C ASP A 658 13.65 -16.40 0.47
N ILE A 659 13.38 -17.55 -0.13
CA ILE A 659 12.01 -18.00 -0.38
C ILE A 659 11.28 -18.30 0.92
N SER A 660 11.95 -18.91 1.90
CA SER A 660 11.31 -19.25 3.17
C SER A 660 10.81 -18.01 3.90
N ARG A 661 11.54 -16.90 3.81
CA ARG A 661 11.12 -15.59 4.31
C ARG A 661 9.97 -15.00 3.49
N LEU A 662 10.07 -15.00 2.16
CA LEU A 662 9.02 -14.50 1.27
C LEU A 662 7.67 -15.18 1.51
N ILE A 663 7.69 -16.51 1.62
CA ILE A 663 6.49 -17.32 1.90
C ILE A 663 5.88 -16.95 3.26
N ARG A 664 6.71 -16.78 4.31
CA ARG A 664 6.22 -16.34 5.63
C ARG A 664 5.57 -14.97 5.58
N LEU A 665 6.17 -14.02 4.84
CA LEU A 665 5.57 -12.70 4.63
C LEU A 665 4.22 -12.82 3.92
N TRP A 666 4.13 -13.51 2.78
CA TRP A 666 2.87 -13.68 2.04
C TRP A 666 1.76 -14.35 2.87
N ILE A 667 2.10 -15.30 3.72
CA ILE A 667 1.14 -15.93 4.64
C ILE A 667 0.64 -14.92 5.67
N SER A 668 1.54 -14.15 6.29
CA SER A 668 1.21 -13.14 7.32
C SER A 668 0.47 -11.91 6.76
N GLU A 669 0.63 -11.59 5.47
CA GLU A 669 -0.17 -10.59 4.76
C GLU A 669 -1.56 -11.11 4.33
N SER A 670 -1.87 -12.40 4.55
CA SER A 670 -3.10 -13.07 4.07
C SER A 670 -3.25 -13.13 2.55
N PHE A 671 -2.16 -13.18 1.79
CA PHE A 671 -2.25 -13.35 0.32
C PHE A 671 -2.71 -14.76 -0.06
N ILE A 672 -2.43 -15.74 0.80
CA ILE A 672 -2.61 -17.16 0.49
C ILE A 672 -4.00 -17.63 0.93
N LYS A 673 -4.83 -18.05 -0.03
CA LYS A 673 -6.15 -18.65 0.22
C LYS A 673 -5.99 -20.04 0.80
N SER A 674 -6.57 -20.31 1.96
CA SER A 674 -6.55 -21.65 2.55
C SER A 674 -7.43 -22.61 1.76
N CYS A 675 -6.91 -23.82 1.53
CA CYS A 675 -7.59 -24.93 0.89
C CYS A 675 -7.50 -26.15 1.81
N GLU A 676 -8.63 -26.84 2.02
CA GLU A 676 -8.68 -28.03 2.86
C GLU A 676 -7.63 -29.08 2.44
N GLY A 677 -6.95 -29.64 3.44
CA GLY A 677 -5.94 -30.70 3.25
C GLY A 677 -4.57 -30.25 2.74
N ARG A 678 -4.35 -28.94 2.49
CA ARG A 678 -3.05 -28.39 2.05
C ARG A 678 -2.47 -27.43 3.08
N ARG A 679 -1.13 -27.40 3.22
CA ARG A 679 -0.44 -26.40 4.05
C ARG A 679 -0.41 -25.07 3.31
N LEU A 680 -0.39 -23.96 4.05
CA LEU A 680 -0.33 -22.62 3.43
C LEU A 680 1.00 -22.42 2.71
N GLU A 681 2.07 -22.98 3.26
CA GLU A 681 3.41 -22.98 2.72
C GLU A 681 3.45 -23.68 1.35
N ASP A 682 2.79 -24.83 1.20
CA ASP A 682 2.72 -25.57 -0.08
C ASP A 682 1.94 -24.77 -1.15
N ILE A 683 0.85 -24.11 -0.75
CA ILE A 683 0.04 -23.27 -1.66
C ILE A 683 0.87 -22.05 -2.11
N ALA A 684 1.57 -21.42 -1.17
CA ALA A 684 2.40 -20.25 -1.44
C ALA A 684 3.62 -20.59 -2.31
N GLU A 685 4.25 -21.75 -2.10
CA GLU A 685 5.29 -22.29 -3.00
C GLU A 685 4.72 -22.45 -4.42
N GLY A 686 3.51 -23.01 -4.57
CA GLY A 686 2.84 -23.13 -5.87
C GLY A 686 2.54 -21.77 -6.53
N TYR A 687 2.21 -20.73 -5.77
CA TYR A 687 2.04 -19.38 -6.30
C TYR A 687 3.35 -18.81 -6.83
N LEU A 688 4.46 -19.02 -6.10
CA LEU A 688 5.79 -18.60 -6.54
C LEU A 688 6.23 -19.38 -7.79
N GLU A 689 5.99 -20.69 -7.83
CA GLU A 689 6.27 -21.52 -9.01
C GLU A 689 5.53 -20.99 -10.24
N ASN A 690 4.26 -20.60 -10.12
CA ASN A 690 3.51 -20.02 -11.24
C ASN A 690 4.11 -18.67 -11.71
N LEU A 691 4.58 -17.82 -10.79
CA LEU A 691 5.28 -16.58 -11.17
C LEU A 691 6.63 -16.85 -11.88
N ILE A 692 7.34 -17.90 -11.47
CA ILE A 692 8.59 -18.35 -12.12
C ILE A 692 8.29 -18.91 -13.52
N GLU A 693 7.26 -19.73 -13.67
CA GLU A 693 6.84 -20.32 -14.96
C GLU A 693 6.41 -19.26 -15.99
N ARG A 694 5.88 -18.13 -15.50
CA ARG A 694 5.58 -16.93 -16.33
C ARG A 694 6.79 -16.06 -16.63
N ASN A 695 7.99 -16.46 -16.18
CA ASN A 695 9.23 -15.71 -16.27
C ASN A 695 9.19 -14.31 -15.62
N LEU A 696 8.30 -14.10 -14.65
CA LEU A 696 8.24 -12.85 -13.88
C LEU A 696 9.25 -12.85 -12.72
N VAL A 697 9.60 -14.04 -12.22
CA VAL A 697 10.55 -14.21 -11.12
C VAL A 697 11.73 -15.08 -11.58
N MET A 698 12.95 -14.64 -11.29
CA MET A 698 14.17 -15.36 -11.63
C MET A 698 14.63 -16.21 -10.45
N VAL A 699 14.99 -17.46 -10.71
CA VAL A 699 15.61 -18.36 -9.73
C VAL A 699 17.09 -18.03 -9.61
N THR A 700 17.59 -17.85 -8.38
CA THR A 700 19.02 -17.59 -8.12
C THR A 700 19.72 -18.77 -7.50
N GLN A 701 19.05 -19.52 -6.62
CA GLN A 701 19.63 -20.67 -5.93
C GLN A 701 18.63 -21.82 -5.80
N ARG A 702 19.16 -23.04 -5.83
CA ARG A 702 18.43 -24.28 -5.56
C ARG A 702 19.19 -25.08 -4.52
N ALA A 703 18.46 -25.79 -3.66
CA ALA A 703 19.04 -26.69 -2.68
C ALA A 703 19.74 -27.85 -3.38
N ASP A 704 20.95 -28.20 -2.93
CA ASP A 704 21.71 -29.33 -3.47
C ASP A 704 21.06 -30.68 -3.18
N SER A 705 20.23 -30.76 -2.13
CA SER A 705 19.59 -31.99 -1.67
C SER A 705 18.43 -32.44 -2.56
N ASP A 706 17.42 -31.58 -2.74
CA ASP A 706 16.16 -31.91 -3.40
C ASP A 706 15.87 -31.06 -4.65
N GLY A 707 16.75 -30.11 -4.98
CA GLY A 707 16.62 -29.22 -6.13
C GLY A 707 15.54 -28.14 -5.99
N LYS A 708 14.92 -28.01 -4.80
CA LYS A 708 13.94 -26.95 -4.52
C LYS A 708 14.58 -25.59 -4.65
N VAL A 709 13.80 -24.62 -5.13
CA VAL A 709 14.25 -23.23 -5.19
C VAL A 709 14.39 -22.71 -3.76
N THR A 710 15.57 -22.17 -3.43
CA THR A 710 15.85 -21.62 -2.10
C THR A 710 15.89 -20.10 -2.11
N ALA A 711 16.27 -19.51 -3.25
CA ALA A 711 16.31 -18.07 -3.41
C ALA A 711 15.90 -17.64 -4.82
N CYS A 712 15.33 -16.44 -4.90
CA CYS A 712 14.88 -15.82 -6.13
C CYS A 712 15.24 -14.33 -6.17
N ARG A 713 15.03 -13.70 -7.33
CA ARG A 713 15.12 -12.25 -7.52
C ARG A 713 14.15 -11.81 -8.62
N LEU A 714 13.83 -10.52 -8.65
CA LEU A 714 13.11 -9.90 -9.77
C LEU A 714 14.10 -9.22 -10.71
N HIS A 715 13.73 -9.07 -11.98
CA HIS A 715 14.50 -8.23 -12.91
C HIS A 715 14.14 -6.76 -12.63
N ASP A 716 15.09 -5.83 -12.76
CA ASP A 716 14.91 -4.43 -12.33
C ASP A 716 13.73 -3.73 -13.02
N VAL A 717 13.56 -3.89 -14.33
CA VAL A 717 12.38 -3.41 -15.08
C VAL A 717 11.07 -3.91 -14.46
N LEU A 718 11.00 -5.17 -14.01
CA LEU A 718 9.83 -5.72 -13.33
C LEU A 718 9.68 -5.16 -11.92
N LEU A 719 10.80 -4.92 -11.22
CA LEU A 719 10.80 -4.37 -9.87
C LEU A 719 10.31 -2.93 -9.86
N ASP A 720 10.78 -2.12 -10.82
CA ASP A 720 10.32 -0.75 -11.02
C ASP A 720 8.84 -0.71 -11.39
N PHE A 721 8.40 -1.62 -12.27
CA PHE A 721 6.97 -1.79 -12.54
C PHE A 721 6.19 -2.12 -11.27
N CYS A 722 6.65 -3.07 -10.44
CA CYS A 722 5.97 -3.41 -9.19
C CYS A 722 5.89 -2.21 -8.23
N LYS A 723 6.96 -1.42 -8.10
CA LYS A 723 6.99 -0.23 -7.23
C LYS A 723 5.98 0.81 -7.69
N GLU A 724 5.97 1.13 -8.98
CA GLU A 724 5.04 2.12 -9.54
C GLU A 724 3.60 1.63 -9.49
N ARG A 725 3.36 0.39 -9.94
CA ARG A 725 2.01 -0.18 -9.96
C ARG A 725 1.46 -0.35 -8.55
N ALA A 726 2.28 -0.74 -7.58
CA ALA A 726 1.85 -0.84 -6.21
C ALA A 726 1.49 0.51 -5.59
N ALA A 727 2.15 1.60 -5.98
CA ALA A 727 1.77 2.95 -5.56
C ALA A 727 0.43 3.38 -6.21
N GLU A 728 0.22 3.11 -7.50
CA GLU A 728 -1.04 3.40 -8.21
C GLU A 728 -2.25 2.68 -7.59
N GLU A 729 -2.03 1.49 -7.07
CA GLU A 729 -3.06 0.63 -6.47
C GLU A 729 -3.21 0.85 -4.95
N ASN A 730 -2.57 1.88 -4.37
CA ASN A 730 -2.50 2.15 -2.92
C ASN A 730 -1.98 0.94 -2.10
N PHE A 731 -1.23 0.04 -2.74
CA PHE A 731 -0.77 -1.21 -2.14
C PHE A 731 0.53 -1.01 -1.35
N LEU A 732 1.56 -0.41 -1.95
CA LEU A 732 2.88 -0.22 -1.31
C LEU A 732 3.39 1.19 -1.56
N LEU A 733 3.95 1.82 -0.53
CA LEU A 733 4.69 3.06 -0.64
C LEU A 733 6.17 2.87 -0.28
N TRP A 734 7.05 3.41 -1.12
CA TRP A 734 8.49 3.51 -0.83
C TRP A 734 8.83 4.91 -0.33
N ILE A 735 9.43 4.98 0.86
CA ILE A 735 9.82 6.25 1.48
C ILE A 735 11.34 6.44 1.34
N LYS A 736 11.75 7.37 0.47
CA LYS A 736 13.15 7.76 0.22
C LYS A 736 13.45 9.16 0.80
N ARG A 737 14.65 9.36 1.34
CA ARG A 737 15.11 10.62 1.99
C ARG A 737 14.93 11.89 1.12
N ASP A 738 15.19 11.81 -0.19
CA ASP A 738 15.11 12.99 -1.07
C ASP A 738 13.69 13.34 -1.55
N GLN A 739 12.68 12.52 -1.23
CA GLN A 739 11.28 12.81 -1.53
C GLN A 739 10.55 13.52 -0.37
N ILE A 740 11.26 13.80 0.73
CA ILE A 740 10.71 14.38 1.97
C ILE A 740 10.07 15.77 1.75
N THR A 741 10.44 16.51 0.70
CA THR A 741 9.74 17.77 0.37
C THR A 741 8.33 17.57 -0.22
N LYS A 742 7.93 16.33 -0.54
CA LYS A 742 6.55 15.97 -0.96
C LYS A 742 5.76 15.21 0.12
N ALA A 743 6.35 14.89 1.27
CA ALA A 743 5.73 14.07 2.32
C ALA A 743 4.45 14.70 2.90
N VAL A 744 4.30 16.02 2.83
CA VAL A 744 3.10 16.73 3.31
C VAL A 744 1.87 16.51 2.39
N TYR A 745 2.04 15.96 1.18
CA TYR A 745 0.97 15.89 0.16
C TYR A 745 0.45 14.50 -0.19
N SER A 746 0.99 13.43 0.40
CA SER A 746 0.52 12.06 0.17
C SER A 746 -0.48 11.63 1.25
N HIS A 747 -1.66 12.24 1.25
CA HIS A 747 -2.76 11.88 2.15
C HIS A 747 -3.43 10.52 1.82
N LYS A 748 -2.91 9.76 0.84
CA LYS A 748 -3.41 8.41 0.55
C LYS A 748 -2.75 7.41 1.50
N GLN A 749 -3.56 6.71 2.28
CA GLN A 749 -3.07 5.63 3.12
C GLN A 749 -2.75 4.40 2.25
N HIS A 750 -1.52 3.90 2.37
CA HIS A 750 -1.05 2.73 1.63
C HIS A 750 -1.06 1.53 2.57
N ALA A 751 -1.41 0.35 2.04
CA ALA A 751 -1.52 -0.86 2.86
C ALA A 751 -0.16 -1.34 3.42
N HIS A 752 0.93 -1.08 2.71
CA HIS A 752 2.28 -1.48 3.09
C HIS A 752 3.26 -0.31 2.95
N LEU A 753 4.21 -0.20 3.87
CA LEU A 753 5.29 0.77 3.85
C LEU A 753 6.64 0.06 3.77
N ALA A 754 7.49 0.48 2.82
CA ALA A 754 8.89 0.09 2.74
C ALA A 754 9.78 1.33 2.84
N PHE A 755 10.81 1.26 3.67
CA PHE A 755 11.68 2.41 3.95
C PHE A 755 13.10 1.96 4.26
N THR A 756 14.06 2.86 4.01
CA THR A 756 15.50 2.57 4.09
C THR A 756 16.19 3.32 5.23
N GLU A 757 15.58 4.37 5.75
CA GLU A 757 16.10 5.20 6.84
C GLU A 757 15.02 5.37 7.92
N MET A 758 15.39 5.10 9.18
CA MET A 758 14.44 5.09 10.31
C MET A 758 13.78 6.45 10.59
N ASP A 759 14.49 7.56 10.34
CA ASP A 759 13.97 8.93 10.52
C ASP A 759 12.69 9.14 9.71
N ASN A 760 12.57 8.49 8.55
CA ASN A 760 11.39 8.54 7.70
C ASN A 760 10.16 7.89 8.34
N LEU A 761 10.31 6.92 9.23
CA LEU A 761 9.16 6.25 9.85
C LEU A 761 8.44 7.16 10.86
N LEU A 762 9.21 8.02 11.57
CA LEU A 762 8.66 8.95 12.55
C LEU A 762 7.72 9.96 11.90
N GLU A 763 8.13 10.54 10.77
CA GLU A 763 7.36 11.53 10.02
C GLU A 763 6.03 10.95 9.47
N TRP A 764 5.98 9.65 9.19
CA TRP A 764 4.81 8.97 8.63
C TRP A 764 3.89 8.33 9.67
N SER A 765 4.35 8.23 10.93
CA SER A 765 3.62 7.56 12.01
C SER A 765 2.22 8.12 12.24
N THR A 766 2.03 9.43 12.08
CA THR A 766 0.74 10.13 12.25
C THR A 766 -0.33 9.70 11.24
N SER A 767 0.06 9.09 10.12
CA SER A 767 -0.84 8.57 9.08
C SER A 767 -0.83 7.04 8.98
N GLY A 768 -0.25 6.35 9.97
CA GLY A 768 0.01 4.91 9.95
C GLY A 768 -1.15 4.00 10.36
N SER A 769 -2.32 4.55 10.73
CA SER A 769 -3.37 3.76 11.40
C SER A 769 -3.84 2.56 10.59
N LEU A 770 -4.14 2.72 9.30
CA LEU A 770 -4.59 1.64 8.40
C LEU A 770 -3.44 0.87 7.72
N VAL A 771 -2.18 1.18 8.04
CA VAL A 771 -1.04 0.46 7.45
C VAL A 771 -0.98 -0.96 8.04
N GLY A 772 -1.03 -1.95 7.16
CA GLY A 772 -0.97 -3.37 7.51
C GLY A 772 0.45 -3.93 7.61
N SER A 773 1.45 -3.24 7.04
CA SER A 773 2.81 -3.76 6.96
C SER A 773 3.87 -2.67 6.97
N VAL A 774 4.93 -2.87 7.74
CA VAL A 774 6.08 -1.98 7.86
C VAL A 774 7.36 -2.80 7.66
N LEU A 775 8.08 -2.48 6.59
CA LEU A 775 9.25 -3.22 6.12
C LEU A 775 10.47 -2.28 6.09
N PHE A 776 11.42 -2.51 6.99
CA PHE A 776 12.72 -1.85 6.92
C PHE A 776 13.62 -2.57 5.92
N LYS A 777 14.26 -1.81 5.03
CA LYS A 777 15.16 -2.30 3.99
C LYS A 777 16.48 -1.55 4.05
N ASN A 778 17.49 -2.13 4.69
CA ASN A 778 18.82 -1.53 4.64
C ASN A 778 19.53 -1.91 3.33
N TYR A 779 20.12 -0.91 2.67
CA TYR A 779 21.01 -1.13 1.52
C TYR A 779 22.31 -1.83 1.91
N ASP A 780 22.68 -1.78 3.19
CA ASP A 780 23.90 -2.39 3.71
C ASP A 780 23.58 -3.76 4.33
N GLN A 781 23.85 -4.86 3.61
CA GLN A 781 23.45 -6.20 4.05
C GLN A 781 24.28 -6.67 5.25
N TYR A 782 25.52 -6.16 5.36
CA TYR A 782 26.50 -6.64 6.32
C TYR A 782 26.69 -5.69 7.52
N PHE A 783 26.05 -4.51 7.54
CA PHE A 783 25.86 -3.74 8.77
C PHE A 783 24.73 -4.27 9.65
N ALA A 784 24.19 -5.47 9.37
CA ALA A 784 23.31 -6.18 10.30
C ALA A 784 23.93 -6.34 11.72
N ASP A 785 25.26 -6.22 11.87
CA ASP A 785 25.96 -6.27 13.15
C ASP A 785 26.41 -4.89 13.71
N ARG A 786 26.29 -3.81 12.93
CA ARG A 786 26.29 -2.44 13.47
C ARG A 786 24.87 -1.93 13.34
N PRO A 787 23.97 -2.30 14.27
CA PRO A 787 22.64 -1.73 14.28
C PRO A 787 22.74 -0.22 14.16
N PHE A 788 21.82 0.41 13.43
CA PHE A 788 21.72 1.86 13.43
C PHE A 788 21.81 2.33 14.88
N PHE A 789 22.87 3.06 15.20
CA PHE A 789 22.91 3.80 16.46
C PHE A 789 21.80 4.81 16.36
N SER A 790 20.76 4.58 17.12
CA SER A 790 20.04 5.69 17.66
C SER A 790 19.76 5.38 19.11
N HIS A 791 20.60 5.91 19.99
CA HIS A 791 20.18 6.26 21.34
C HIS A 791 19.12 7.39 21.33
N ALA A 792 18.54 7.73 20.17
CA ALA A 792 17.58 8.80 19.95
C ALA A 792 16.21 8.34 19.39
N PHE A 793 15.97 7.04 19.14
CA PHE A 793 14.68 6.54 18.61
C PHE A 793 14.09 5.42 19.46
N GLU A 794 13.12 5.79 20.28
CA GLU A 794 12.20 4.89 20.97
C GLU A 794 11.11 4.47 19.97
N ILE A 795 11.35 3.39 19.22
CA ILE A 795 10.36 2.85 18.25
C ILE A 795 9.04 2.49 18.94
N SER A 796 9.09 2.23 20.25
CA SER A 796 7.92 2.05 21.12
C SER A 796 6.93 3.22 21.07
N HIS A 797 7.37 4.46 20.81
CA HIS A 797 6.47 5.61 20.65
C HIS A 797 5.80 5.65 19.28
N ILE A 798 6.38 5.00 18.27
CA ILE A 798 5.93 5.03 16.88
C ILE A 798 4.88 3.94 16.63
N LEU A 799 5.12 2.74 17.15
CA LEU A 799 4.30 1.54 16.90
C LEU A 799 2.82 1.65 17.32
N PRO A 800 2.44 2.36 18.40
CA PRO A 800 1.03 2.56 18.77
C PRO A 800 0.19 3.25 17.68
N HIS A 801 0.82 3.99 16.77
CA HIS A 801 0.11 4.61 15.65
C HIS A 801 -0.31 3.60 14.57
N PHE A 802 0.27 2.40 14.55
CA PHE A 802 0.04 1.35 13.55
C PHE A 802 -0.96 0.29 14.04
N LYS A 803 -2.23 0.69 14.22
CA LYS A 803 -3.27 -0.16 14.85
C LYS A 803 -3.54 -1.47 14.11
N PHE A 804 -3.56 -1.46 12.77
CA PHE A 804 -3.89 -2.63 11.94
C PHE A 804 -2.65 -3.41 11.47
N LEU A 805 -1.49 -3.22 12.11
CA LEU A 805 -0.23 -3.80 11.70
C LEU A 805 -0.23 -5.34 11.81
N LYS A 806 -0.05 -6.00 10.67
CA LYS A 806 0.06 -7.47 10.54
C LYS A 806 1.51 -7.91 10.39
N VAL A 807 2.35 -7.09 9.74
CA VAL A 807 3.76 -7.41 9.49
C VAL A 807 4.65 -6.26 9.95
N LEU A 808 5.58 -6.57 10.85
CA LEU A 808 6.68 -5.69 11.26
C LEU A 808 8.00 -6.42 11.00
N ASP A 809 8.64 -6.11 9.87
CA ASP A 809 9.93 -6.71 9.49
C ASP A 809 11.04 -5.68 9.52
N LEU A 810 11.82 -5.69 10.60
CA LEU A 810 12.98 -4.82 10.79
C LEU A 810 14.30 -5.49 10.35
N GLU A 811 14.21 -6.57 9.57
CA GLU A 811 15.32 -7.36 8.99
C GLU A 811 16.41 -7.82 9.97
N HIS A 812 16.13 -7.81 11.27
CA HIS A 812 17.14 -7.98 12.34
C HIS A 812 18.29 -6.96 12.25
N GLN A 813 17.97 -5.73 11.91
CA GLN A 813 18.95 -4.65 11.81
C GLN A 813 18.63 -3.49 12.76
N VAL A 814 17.38 -3.39 13.19
CA VAL A 814 16.92 -2.37 14.15
C VAL A 814 16.80 -3.01 15.53
N VAL A 815 17.49 -2.43 16.51
CA VAL A 815 17.34 -2.78 17.92
C VAL A 815 16.11 -2.08 18.46
N ILE A 816 15.17 -2.84 18.99
CA ILE A 816 13.98 -2.30 19.66
C ILE A 816 14.25 -2.15 21.15
N ASP A 817 13.69 -1.08 21.72
CA ASP A 817 13.66 -0.78 23.15
C ASP A 817 12.60 -1.62 23.89
N PHE A 818 11.46 -1.91 23.25
CA PHE A 818 10.38 -2.74 23.78
C PHE A 818 9.69 -3.58 22.70
N ILE A 819 9.07 -4.70 23.10
CA ILE A 819 8.28 -5.56 22.20
C ILE A 819 6.84 -5.03 22.17
N PRO A 820 6.27 -4.67 21.00
CA PRO A 820 4.98 -3.99 20.93
C PRO A 820 3.80 -4.94 21.22
N THR A 821 3.53 -5.20 22.51
CA THR A 821 2.50 -6.18 22.93
C THR A 821 1.06 -5.72 22.76
N GLU A 822 0.85 -4.47 22.33
CA GLU A 822 -0.46 -3.84 22.14
C GLU A 822 -0.94 -3.88 20.69
N LEU A 823 -0.33 -4.73 19.86
CA LEU A 823 -0.68 -4.90 18.44
C LEU A 823 -1.39 -6.24 18.21
N PRO A 824 -2.71 -6.35 18.48
CA PRO A 824 -3.43 -7.62 18.44
C PRO A 824 -3.52 -8.22 17.03
N TYR A 825 -3.33 -7.44 15.98
CA TYR A 825 -3.34 -7.91 14.58
C TYR A 825 -1.99 -8.43 14.09
N LEU A 826 -0.92 -8.29 14.88
CA LEU A 826 0.44 -8.62 14.45
C LEU A 826 0.59 -10.14 14.24
N ARG A 827 1.07 -10.52 13.05
CA ARG A 827 1.28 -11.91 12.60
C ARG A 827 2.73 -12.23 12.31
N TYR A 828 3.51 -11.25 11.88
CA TYR A 828 4.94 -11.38 11.62
C TYR A 828 5.71 -10.32 12.39
N PHE A 829 6.68 -10.75 13.19
CA PHE A 829 7.58 -9.86 13.90
C PHE A 829 9.05 -10.28 13.80
N SER A 830 9.88 -9.38 13.30
CA SER A 830 11.32 -9.58 13.07
C SER A 830 12.10 -8.36 13.53
N ALA A 831 13.02 -8.53 14.48
CA ALA A 831 13.81 -7.43 15.07
C ALA A 831 15.14 -7.90 15.72
N LEU A 832 15.97 -6.94 16.13
CA LEU A 832 17.04 -7.16 17.12
C LEU A 832 16.56 -6.76 18.52
N ILE A 833 17.02 -7.50 19.53
CA ILE A 833 16.77 -7.19 20.94
C ILE A 833 18.09 -7.10 21.72
N ASP A 834 18.13 -6.17 22.68
CA ASP A 834 19.20 -6.10 23.68
C ASP A 834 18.75 -6.67 25.05
N GLN A 835 17.44 -6.81 25.26
CA GLN A 835 16.84 -7.35 26.49
C GLN A 835 17.25 -8.81 26.75
N ASN A 836 17.43 -9.15 28.04
CA ASN A 836 17.77 -10.52 28.48
C ASN A 836 16.55 -11.40 28.75
N SER A 837 15.34 -10.83 28.76
CA SER A 837 14.09 -11.52 29.02
C SER A 837 12.98 -10.96 28.14
N ILE A 838 12.16 -11.84 27.57
CA ILE A 838 10.95 -11.46 26.86
C ILE A 838 9.81 -11.32 27.89
N PRO A 839 9.00 -10.26 27.85
CA PRO A 839 7.91 -10.07 28.80
C PRO A 839 6.80 -11.11 28.57
N SER A 840 6.15 -11.54 29.65
CA SER A 840 5.02 -12.48 29.56
C SER A 840 3.85 -11.94 28.73
N SER A 841 3.72 -10.61 28.63
CA SER A 841 2.74 -9.92 27.79
C SER A 841 2.91 -10.20 26.29
N ILE A 842 3.97 -10.86 25.84
CA ILE A 842 4.10 -11.35 24.45
C ILE A 842 2.88 -12.19 24.02
N SER A 843 2.22 -12.88 24.97
CA SER A 843 1.00 -13.64 24.69
C SER A 843 -0.22 -12.78 24.32
N ASN A 844 -0.15 -11.46 24.53
CA ASN A 844 -1.16 -10.52 24.02
C ASN A 844 -1.13 -10.44 22.49
N LEU A 845 -0.02 -10.83 21.86
CA LEU A 845 0.10 -11.00 20.41
C LEU A 845 -0.47 -12.34 19.97
N TRP A 846 -1.74 -12.59 20.29
CA TRP A 846 -2.39 -13.88 20.07
C TRP A 846 -2.57 -14.25 18.59
N ASN A 847 -2.41 -13.29 17.68
CA ASN A 847 -2.35 -13.51 16.23
C ASN A 847 -0.96 -13.81 15.67
N LEU A 848 0.08 -13.78 16.50
CA LEU A 848 1.45 -13.92 16.01
C LEU A 848 1.71 -15.32 15.44
N GLU A 849 2.15 -15.38 14.18
CA GLU A 849 2.48 -16.61 13.45
C GLU A 849 3.99 -16.80 13.30
N THR A 850 4.73 -15.71 13.15
CA THR A 850 6.18 -15.70 12.98
C THR A 850 6.84 -14.73 13.94
N LEU A 851 7.73 -15.24 14.79
CA LEU A 851 8.56 -14.46 15.72
C LEU A 851 10.03 -14.75 15.48
N ILE A 852 10.79 -13.72 15.11
CA ILE A 852 12.22 -13.82 14.81
C ILE A 852 12.98 -12.72 15.55
N LEU A 853 13.68 -13.07 16.62
CA LEU A 853 14.45 -12.12 17.43
C LEU A 853 15.91 -12.52 17.44
N LYS A 854 16.80 -11.62 17.03
CA LYS A 854 18.26 -11.82 17.05
C LYS A 854 18.94 -10.89 18.07
N ARG A 855 20.20 -11.19 18.41
CA ARG A 855 21.02 -10.41 19.37
C ARG A 855 22.29 -9.85 18.75
N ARG A 856 22.73 -8.70 19.28
CA ARG A 856 23.88 -7.86 18.87
C ARG A 856 25.28 -8.41 19.18
N SER A 857 25.52 -9.72 19.19
CA SER A 857 26.89 -10.29 19.19
C SER A 857 27.80 -10.17 20.46
N ALA A 858 27.70 -9.19 21.37
CA ALA A 858 28.59 -9.14 22.57
C ALA A 858 28.16 -10.06 23.74
N ALA A 859 26.90 -10.48 23.75
CA ALA A 859 26.30 -11.32 24.79
C ALA A 859 25.93 -12.73 24.29
N ARG A 860 26.65 -13.26 23.28
CA ARG A 860 26.39 -14.58 22.64
C ARG A 860 26.30 -15.75 23.64
N TYR A 861 26.75 -15.56 24.88
CA TYR A 861 26.74 -16.58 25.94
C TYR A 861 25.61 -16.42 26.98
N ASN A 862 24.88 -15.30 27.00
CA ASN A 862 23.76 -15.11 27.93
C ASN A 862 22.45 -15.53 27.25
N ARG A 863 21.78 -16.51 27.86
CA ARG A 863 20.52 -17.04 27.36
C ARG A 863 19.38 -16.03 27.53
N VAL A 864 18.56 -15.86 26.50
CA VAL A 864 17.31 -15.07 26.60
C VAL A 864 16.28 -15.88 27.38
N LEU A 865 15.72 -15.31 28.44
CA LEU A 865 14.61 -15.93 29.16
C LEU A 865 13.33 -15.81 28.34
N LEU A 866 12.77 -16.95 27.94
CA LEU A 866 11.52 -17.05 27.21
C LEU A 866 10.38 -17.37 28.19
N PRO A 867 9.36 -16.51 28.33
CA PRO A 867 8.31 -16.72 29.30
C PRO A 867 7.45 -17.92 28.91
N SER A 868 6.91 -18.62 29.91
CA SER A 868 6.08 -19.81 29.66
C SER A 868 4.79 -19.52 28.88
N THR A 869 4.37 -18.26 28.81
CA THR A 869 3.18 -17.79 28.06
C THR A 869 3.35 -17.88 26.53
N VAL A 870 4.57 -17.97 26.01
CA VAL A 870 4.81 -18.18 24.57
C VAL A 870 4.22 -19.50 24.08
N TRP A 871 4.20 -20.52 24.94
CA TRP A 871 3.61 -21.81 24.62
C TRP A 871 2.09 -21.79 24.54
N ASP A 872 1.44 -20.75 25.08
CA ASP A 872 -0.01 -20.57 25.01
C ASP A 872 -0.43 -19.86 23.68
N MET A 873 0.53 -19.41 22.87
CA MET A 873 0.31 -18.74 21.58
C MET A 873 0.01 -19.75 20.45
N VAL A 874 -1.21 -20.27 20.41
CA VAL A 874 -1.63 -21.37 19.51
C VAL A 874 -1.46 -21.12 18.01
N LYS A 875 -1.36 -19.85 17.57
CA LYS A 875 -1.17 -19.48 16.16
C LYS A 875 0.31 -19.38 15.76
N LEU A 876 1.24 -19.43 16.70
CA LEU A 876 2.68 -19.30 16.43
C LEU A 876 3.19 -20.55 15.69
N ARG A 877 3.70 -20.35 14.49
CA ARG A 877 4.19 -21.40 13.57
C ARG A 877 5.71 -21.41 13.47
N TYR A 878 6.32 -20.24 13.51
CA TYR A 878 7.76 -20.07 13.38
C TYR A 878 8.32 -19.25 14.53
N LEU A 879 9.23 -19.84 15.29
CA LEU A 879 9.95 -19.19 16.38
C LEU A 879 11.45 -19.34 16.13
N TYR A 880 12.15 -18.22 16.04
CA TYR A 880 13.60 -18.19 15.96
C TYR A 880 14.18 -17.17 16.92
N ILE A 881 14.82 -17.70 17.97
CA ILE A 881 15.55 -16.93 18.98
C ILE A 881 16.86 -17.68 19.23
N PRO A 882 18.02 -17.14 18.82
CA PRO A 882 19.30 -17.77 19.13
C PRO A 882 19.54 -17.82 20.64
N TYR A 883 19.96 -18.98 21.16
CA TYR A 883 20.40 -19.15 22.55
C TYR A 883 19.36 -18.70 23.61
N PHE A 884 18.23 -19.39 23.74
CA PHE A 884 17.20 -19.10 24.77
C PHE A 884 17.15 -20.14 25.91
N SER A 885 16.60 -19.74 27.06
CA SER A 885 16.21 -20.59 28.19
C SER A 885 14.69 -20.50 28.40
N PRO A 886 13.93 -21.59 28.32
CA PRO A 886 12.52 -21.58 28.65
C PRO A 886 12.32 -21.44 30.15
N GLU A 887 11.34 -20.63 30.55
CA GLU A 887 10.84 -20.60 31.92
C GLU A 887 10.07 -21.90 32.19
N ILE A 888 10.57 -22.75 33.09
CA ILE A 888 9.95 -24.04 33.40
C ILE A 888 8.76 -23.79 34.34
N LYS A 889 7.53 -24.07 33.88
CA LYS A 889 6.37 -24.19 34.78
C LYS A 889 6.72 -25.25 35.84
N SER A 890 6.82 -24.86 37.11
CA SER A 890 6.97 -25.83 38.19
C SER A 890 5.71 -26.69 38.21
N ILE A 891 5.75 -27.86 37.58
CA ILE A 891 4.72 -28.88 37.74
C ILE A 891 4.92 -29.41 39.17
N THR A 892 4.21 -28.83 40.12
CA THR A 892 4.01 -29.44 41.43
C THR A 892 3.34 -30.77 41.17
N ARG A 893 4.12 -31.86 41.31
CA ARG A 893 3.62 -33.23 41.28
C ARG A 893 2.53 -33.40 42.35
N GLU A 894 1.27 -33.35 41.95
CA GLU A 894 0.24 -34.20 42.56
C GLU A 894 0.13 -35.49 41.72
N LEU A 895 1.18 -36.31 41.81
CA LEU A 895 1.05 -37.73 41.55
C LEU A 895 0.70 -38.40 42.88
N SER A 896 -0.60 -38.52 43.17
CA SER A 896 -1.07 -39.62 43.99
C SER A 896 -2.43 -40.12 43.49
N LYS A 897 -2.39 -41.38 43.07
CA LYS A 897 -3.50 -42.34 42.85
C LYS A 897 -4.11 -42.40 41.45
N THR A 898 -3.39 -43.23 40.67
CA THR A 898 -3.82 -44.27 39.71
C THR A 898 -4.54 -43.87 38.45
#